data_AF-A0A812SEB6-F1
#
_entry.id   AF-A0A812SEB6-F1
#
_cell.length_a   1.000
_cell.length_b   1.000
_cell.length_c   1.000
_cell.angle_alpha   90.00
_cell.angle_beta   90.00
_cell.angle_gamma   90.00
#
_symmetry.space_group_name_H-M   'P 1'
#
loop_
_entity.id
_entity.type
_entity.pdbx_description
1 polymer ?
#
loop_
_entity_poly.entity_id
_entity_poly.type
_entity_poly.pdbx_seq_one_letter_code
_entity_poly.pdbx_strand_id
1 'polypeptide(L)'
;MAICREVVSLLYWAMLAACTVGPGTVVTCARAGAEYQLHFVWALLFASFLAFTLQEGSARLTIVSGKTLGQCLQEKYGQVLPKLGLSGPVPRFCGALALAVYFGNLLYECNNFAGGIDALFSFPGVKQIPSELLRIGGCFAYAVAVLGILYLDKADAVGVGLGITMMGMVALFLVVAVTVGCSWRALLLGSLPSLPHRSPLHDAAAPCDTALSLVGTTAIGMNVFLSGAMARQKTLVECRRGIAFSCLSALVVSVLILIVAASVFKAEGRATGRFNMEFNIVDLAKSINGYFGAAGTTLFALGFVSAALSSMLTVVIGAALAFEGLLLQPLRDAEGKLVEPRLSQRSYWWIAFSNVSVAVFTILVNLPRPTIILVAQLFNGILLPFYCVSLLLCLTDKRFMGDAPQSIFANVCLYTSVTVAFILAWRVVVQKSTLLLFLATGVRLLDTATSVLLVATCLAVLSMLAVGRYAHITGRTARFYDSSDEGPRGPSEGRRSDVRLRLSLVADRLENAALSYWSDGRRSDAGAPSGPAVSDNDDSPSFVSCSSSPSRRSCDMSTPTSLDTWESARSCLSNAPPQAQEAAPCQGPSASALAKELKQELRRRSNPRDGRQTSVVVSPDTCVQDLKTKVQQELRIAIASLSGPGGLLHPLWTLSEAGVCSGDTLFAICCPATIASSRRSSVFALTRRDGSAVTWGGSGDSSCNLQEQLQEVVQIRVNMAAFAAIRSDGSVVTWGSKAAGGDSSAVRDQLRNVSQIRSTSDAFAALRNDGSVVTWGNHANGGDSRKVQDRLLDVHALRGTASAFAALCSDGRVVTWGHSRSGGDSQKVQSELFDVVDIRATFGAFAAIRRDGRVVAWGNHSHGGSVPQPSSSRLALCDVRQLRGTDFAFAALRKDGRVVAWGDSRHGGETSRIQDQLTDVRQIRSSLGAFAVLRADGTVVTWGNEHHGGNSSAVQEQLQDVRLLRPSGFAFAALRADGSVVTWGNRRCGGDSRNVQRQLTDVIEMRGSSSAFAAVCADGRVVTWGNEANGGDSSTVQKLLQKSSDM
;
A
#
# COMPACT_ATOMS: atom_id res chain seq x y z
N MET A 1 -18.56 16.18 61.43
CA MET A 1 -17.16 16.35 60.94
C MET A 1 -16.60 15.08 60.28
N ALA A 2 -16.51 13.93 60.96
CA ALA A 2 -15.93 12.70 60.38
C ALA A 2 -16.56 12.31 59.02
N ILE A 3 -17.90 12.22 58.96
CA ILE A 3 -18.65 11.93 57.71
C ILE A 3 -18.32 12.95 56.60
N CYS A 4 -18.25 14.26 56.91
CA CYS A 4 -17.90 15.28 55.92
C CYS A 4 -16.46 15.08 55.38
N ARG A 5 -15.51 14.70 56.24
CA ARG A 5 -14.12 14.42 55.85
C ARG A 5 -14.02 13.16 54.99
N GLU A 6 -14.84 12.16 55.30
CA GLU A 6 -14.94 10.91 54.53
C GLU A 6 -15.62 11.15 53.17
N VAL A 7 -16.69 11.94 53.10
CA VAL A 7 -17.33 12.37 51.84
C VAL A 7 -16.37 13.19 50.98
N VAL A 8 -15.62 14.14 51.55
CA VAL A 8 -14.59 14.89 50.80
C VAL A 8 -13.47 13.97 50.30
N SER A 9 -13.05 12.98 51.08
CA SER A 9 -12.10 11.95 50.64
C SER A 9 -12.65 11.11 49.48
N LEU A 10 -13.90 10.65 49.58
CA LEU A 10 -14.57 9.90 48.51
C LEU A 10 -14.77 10.73 47.24
N LEU A 11 -15.10 12.03 47.36
CA LEU A 11 -15.18 12.96 46.23
C LEU A 11 -13.81 13.18 45.55
N TYR A 12 -12.73 13.27 46.32
CA TYR A 12 -11.37 13.31 45.77
C TYR A 12 -11.05 12.06 44.95
N TRP A 13 -11.44 10.88 45.44
CA TRP A 13 -11.27 9.63 44.68
C TRP A 13 -12.31 9.44 43.55
N ALA A 14 -13.45 10.13 43.59
CA ALA A 14 -14.40 10.19 42.49
C ALA A 14 -13.82 10.89 41.25
N MET A 15 -12.81 11.76 41.41
CA MET A 15 -12.04 12.30 40.28
C MET A 15 -11.33 11.18 39.49
N LEU A 16 -10.76 10.19 40.19
CA LEU A 16 -10.12 9.02 39.56
C LEU A 16 -11.17 8.12 38.87
N ALA A 17 -12.42 8.11 39.36
CA ALA A 17 -13.55 7.46 38.69
C ALA A 17 -13.94 8.20 37.41
N ALA A 18 -13.99 9.54 37.44
CA ALA A 18 -14.25 10.40 36.30
C ALA A 18 -13.14 10.31 35.22
N CYS A 19 -11.89 10.06 35.61
CA CYS A 19 -10.81 9.71 34.66
C CYS A 19 -11.13 8.41 33.88
N THR A 20 -11.85 7.49 34.52
CA THR A 20 -12.12 6.12 34.03
C THR A 20 -13.43 6.03 33.23
N VAL A 21 -14.39 6.93 33.48
CA VAL A 21 -15.66 7.03 32.74
C VAL A 21 -15.64 8.24 31.81
N GLY A 22 -14.88 8.13 30.72
CA GLY A 22 -14.85 9.14 29.66
C GLY A 22 -15.86 8.85 28.53
N PRO A 23 -15.91 9.69 27.47
CA PRO A 23 -16.79 9.48 26.34
C PRO A 23 -16.57 8.16 25.60
N GLY A 24 -15.33 7.72 25.51
CA GLY A 24 -14.99 6.38 25.01
C GLY A 24 -15.64 5.24 25.81
N THR A 25 -15.72 5.36 27.14
CA THR A 25 -16.37 4.36 28.00
C THR A 25 -17.86 4.28 27.69
N VAL A 26 -18.55 5.43 27.60
CA VAL A 26 -20.00 5.45 27.30
C VAL A 26 -20.29 4.88 25.91
N VAL A 27 -19.58 5.33 24.87
CA VAL A 27 -19.79 4.86 23.49
C VAL A 27 -19.46 3.38 23.35
N THR A 28 -18.38 2.90 23.98
CA THR A 28 -17.99 1.47 23.89
C THR A 28 -18.96 0.58 24.65
N CYS A 29 -19.40 0.97 25.85
CA CYS A 29 -20.39 0.20 26.63
C CYS A 29 -21.75 0.19 25.95
N ALA A 30 -22.19 1.33 25.40
CA ALA A 30 -23.46 1.43 24.71
C ALA A 30 -23.45 0.64 23.39
N ARG A 31 -22.37 0.73 22.60
CA ARG A 31 -22.18 -0.11 21.40
C ARG A 31 -22.15 -1.60 21.75
N ALA A 32 -21.46 -2.01 22.81
CA ALA A 32 -21.44 -3.39 23.27
C ALA A 32 -22.83 -3.88 23.69
N GLY A 33 -23.62 -3.04 24.39
CA GLY A 33 -25.01 -3.33 24.71
C GLY A 33 -25.89 -3.46 23.47
N ALA A 34 -25.76 -2.55 22.51
CA ALA A 34 -26.53 -2.56 21.26
C ALA A 34 -26.24 -3.81 20.41
N GLU A 35 -24.96 -4.06 20.07
CA GLU A 35 -24.53 -5.15 19.18
C GLU A 35 -24.57 -6.53 19.86
N TYR A 36 -24.26 -6.60 21.16
CA TYR A 36 -23.98 -7.86 21.86
C TYR A 36 -24.79 -8.04 23.16
N GLN A 37 -25.78 -7.20 23.42
CA GLN A 37 -26.67 -7.31 24.57
C GLN A 37 -25.84 -7.37 25.88
N LEU A 38 -26.17 -8.27 26.81
CA LEU A 38 -25.45 -8.38 28.09
C LEU A 38 -24.20 -9.27 28.03
N HIS A 39 -23.79 -9.79 26.86
CA HIS A 39 -22.70 -10.78 26.76
C HIS A 39 -21.32 -10.29 27.22
N PHE A 40 -21.07 -8.98 27.31
CA PHE A 40 -19.78 -8.41 27.71
C PHE A 40 -19.71 -7.88 29.15
N VAL A 41 -20.67 -8.22 30.01
CA VAL A 41 -20.61 -7.83 31.43
C VAL A 41 -19.37 -8.43 32.12
N TRP A 42 -18.96 -9.65 31.76
CA TRP A 42 -17.70 -10.24 32.23
C TRP A 42 -16.46 -9.41 31.85
N ALA A 43 -16.47 -8.74 30.70
CA ALA A 43 -15.34 -7.94 30.24
C ALA A 43 -15.22 -6.66 31.06
N LEU A 44 -16.34 -6.04 31.45
CA LEU A 44 -16.38 -4.91 32.38
C LEU A 44 -15.93 -5.31 33.79
N LEU A 45 -16.39 -6.47 34.29
CA LEU A 45 -15.96 -7.01 35.58
C LEU A 45 -14.44 -7.25 35.61
N PHE A 46 -13.90 -7.89 34.57
CA PHE A 46 -12.46 -8.10 34.41
C PHE A 46 -11.69 -6.77 34.31
N ALA A 47 -12.19 -5.81 33.51
CA ALA A 47 -11.55 -4.52 33.31
C ALA A 47 -11.47 -3.71 34.61
N SER A 48 -12.56 -3.67 35.39
CA SER A 48 -12.60 -3.03 36.71
C SER A 48 -11.65 -3.71 37.71
N PHE A 49 -11.59 -5.04 37.71
CA PHE A 49 -10.68 -5.80 38.57
C PHE A 49 -9.20 -5.57 38.22
N LEU A 50 -8.88 -5.54 36.92
CA LEU A 50 -7.54 -5.22 36.43
C LEU A 50 -7.16 -3.76 36.73
N ALA A 51 -8.07 -2.81 36.52
CA ALA A 51 -7.87 -1.40 36.87
C ALA A 51 -7.57 -1.24 38.37
N PHE A 52 -8.35 -1.88 39.25
CA PHE A 52 -8.09 -1.91 40.69
C PHE A 52 -6.70 -2.47 41.00
N THR A 53 -6.35 -3.63 40.43
CA THR A 53 -5.09 -4.33 40.70
C THR A 53 -3.87 -3.50 40.26
N LEU A 54 -3.94 -2.81 39.11
CA LEU A 54 -2.85 -1.95 38.63
C LEU A 54 -2.73 -0.65 39.44
N GLN A 55 -3.85 0.01 39.73
CA GLN A 55 -3.85 1.26 40.49
C GLN A 55 -3.40 1.02 41.95
N GLU A 56 -3.88 -0.06 42.59
CA GLU A 56 -3.46 -0.44 43.95
C GLU A 56 -1.99 -0.85 43.99
N GLY A 57 -1.52 -1.61 43.00
CA GLY A 57 -0.11 -1.97 42.87
C GLY A 57 0.80 -0.75 42.70
N SER A 58 0.41 0.22 41.89
CA SER A 58 1.17 1.47 41.72
C SER A 58 1.17 2.34 42.98
N ALA A 59 0.00 2.53 43.60
CA ALA A 59 -0.13 3.25 44.87
C ALA A 59 0.71 2.60 45.99
N ARG A 60 0.68 1.27 46.09
CA ARG A 60 1.52 0.48 47.00
C ARG A 60 3.00 0.68 46.73
N LEU A 61 3.43 0.61 45.47
CA LEU A 61 4.83 0.81 45.10
C LEU A 61 5.32 2.20 45.56
N THR A 62 4.54 3.26 45.34
CA THR A 62 4.88 4.61 45.84
C THR A 62 4.95 4.66 47.36
N ILE A 63 3.97 4.08 48.07
CA ILE A 63 3.91 4.14 49.55
C ILE A 63 5.06 3.36 50.19
N VAL A 64 5.42 2.19 49.66
CA VAL A 64 6.46 1.32 50.23
C VAL A 64 7.86 1.79 49.87
N SER A 65 8.11 2.15 48.61
CA SER A 65 9.45 2.52 48.12
C SER A 65 9.77 4.02 48.24
N GLY A 66 8.76 4.86 48.51
CA GLY A 66 8.84 6.31 48.41
C GLY A 66 8.93 6.85 46.98
N LYS A 67 8.92 5.99 45.96
CA LYS A 67 9.22 6.31 44.55
C LYS A 67 8.07 5.87 43.64
N THR A 68 7.73 6.70 42.65
CA THR A 68 6.69 6.36 41.67
C THR A 68 7.16 5.25 40.73
N LEU A 69 6.22 4.58 40.04
CA LEU A 69 6.54 3.52 39.07
C LEU A 69 7.61 3.94 38.05
N GLY A 70 7.54 5.17 37.53
CA GLY A 70 8.54 5.68 36.59
C GLY A 70 9.94 5.79 37.20
N GLN A 71 10.02 6.33 38.42
CA GLN A 71 11.27 6.48 39.16
C GLN A 71 11.89 5.10 39.48
N CYS A 72 11.07 4.13 39.91
CA CYS A 72 11.52 2.75 40.12
C CYS A 72 12.06 2.10 38.83
N LEU A 73 11.40 2.32 37.68
CA LEU A 73 11.87 1.80 36.39
C LEU A 73 13.21 2.45 35.98
N GLN A 74 13.34 3.76 36.13
CA GLN A 74 14.62 4.45 35.90
C GLN A 74 15.74 3.92 36.79
N GLU A 75 15.49 3.73 38.09
CA GLU A 75 16.52 3.28 39.03
C GLU A 75 16.89 1.81 38.82
N LYS A 76 15.88 0.95 38.63
CA LYS A 76 16.05 -0.50 38.41
C LYS A 76 17.00 -0.81 37.26
N TYR A 77 16.91 -0.02 36.19
CA TYR A 77 17.63 -0.25 34.95
C TYR A 77 18.77 0.76 34.71
N GLY A 78 18.70 1.97 35.25
CA GLY A 78 19.59 3.09 34.88
C GLY A 78 21.01 3.04 35.46
N GLN A 79 21.24 2.32 36.56
CA GLN A 79 22.52 2.37 37.30
C GLN A 79 23.69 1.58 36.68
N VAL A 80 23.48 0.85 35.58
CA VAL A 80 24.52 -0.02 34.98
C VAL A 80 25.54 0.76 34.10
N LEU A 81 25.22 2.00 33.72
CA LEU A 81 25.75 2.62 32.51
C LEU A 81 27.04 3.46 32.55
N PRO A 82 27.46 4.12 33.66
CA PRO A 82 28.64 5.00 33.62
C PRO A 82 30.00 4.29 33.41
N LYS A 83 30.08 2.97 33.54
CA LYS A 83 31.36 2.22 33.55
C LYS A 83 31.86 1.72 32.19
N LEU A 84 31.11 1.89 31.10
CA LEU A 84 31.37 1.19 29.82
C LEU A 84 31.22 2.04 28.55
N GLY A 85 31.07 3.36 28.66
CA GLY A 85 31.19 4.30 27.51
C GLY A 85 30.11 4.21 26.41
N LEU A 86 29.14 3.31 26.52
CA LEU A 86 28.08 3.09 25.52
C LEU A 86 26.74 3.69 25.95
N SER A 87 26.03 4.34 25.02
CA SER A 87 24.66 4.85 25.21
C SER A 87 23.64 3.69 25.18
N GLY A 88 23.51 3.00 26.31
CA GLY A 88 22.88 1.68 26.41
C GLY A 88 21.36 1.57 26.18
N PRO A 89 20.81 0.35 26.38
CA PRO A 89 19.43 0.00 26.02
C PRO A 89 18.35 0.56 26.94
N VAL A 90 18.71 1.10 28.11
CA VAL A 90 17.74 1.46 29.16
C VAL A 90 17.03 2.79 28.92
N PRO A 91 17.72 3.89 28.57
CA PRO A 91 17.05 5.11 28.08
C PRO A 91 16.12 4.82 26.89
N ARG A 92 16.41 3.76 26.12
CA ARG A 92 15.56 3.31 25.00
C ARG A 92 14.29 2.61 25.49
N PHE A 93 14.33 1.81 26.56
CA PHE A 93 13.12 1.22 27.17
C PHE A 93 12.24 2.26 27.87
N CYS A 94 12.81 3.07 28.78
CA CYS A 94 12.02 4.11 29.46
C CYS A 94 11.52 5.18 28.48
N GLY A 95 12.32 5.50 27.46
CA GLY A 95 11.90 6.32 26.32
C GLY A 95 10.74 5.70 25.54
N ALA A 96 10.86 4.44 25.12
CA ALA A 96 9.79 3.75 24.39
C ALA A 96 8.49 3.65 25.22
N LEU A 97 8.58 3.42 26.53
CA LEU A 97 7.41 3.39 27.42
C LEU A 97 6.79 4.79 27.59
N ALA A 98 7.59 5.84 27.75
CA ALA A 98 7.09 7.21 27.81
C ALA A 98 6.41 7.63 26.49
N LEU A 99 6.97 7.21 25.36
CA LEU A 99 6.39 7.42 24.03
C LEU A 99 5.06 6.66 23.87
N ALA A 100 4.99 5.41 24.32
CA ALA A 100 3.77 4.62 24.31
C ALA A 100 2.66 5.25 25.17
N VAL A 101 2.98 5.72 26.39
CA VAL A 101 2.02 6.46 27.23
C VAL A 101 1.57 7.75 26.54
N TYR A 102 2.49 8.50 25.93
CA TYR A 102 2.15 9.73 25.19
C TYR A 102 1.13 9.46 24.07
N PHE A 103 1.39 8.47 23.21
CA PHE A 103 0.48 8.12 22.12
C PHE A 103 -0.85 7.57 22.63
N GLY A 104 -0.82 6.74 23.68
CA GLY A 104 -2.02 6.23 24.34
C GLY A 104 -2.92 7.37 24.81
N ASN A 105 -2.34 8.35 25.50
CA ASN A 105 -3.02 9.54 26.00
C ASN A 105 -3.48 10.47 24.87
N LEU A 106 -2.66 10.71 23.85
CA LEU A 106 -3.02 11.57 22.71
C LEU A 106 -4.19 11.00 21.91
N LEU A 107 -4.20 9.69 21.64
CA LEU A 107 -5.35 9.02 21.03
C LEU A 107 -6.55 9.03 21.99
N TYR A 108 -6.32 8.94 23.30
CA TYR A 108 -7.38 9.08 24.28
C TYR A 108 -8.02 10.48 24.24
N GLU A 109 -7.21 11.53 24.10
CA GLU A 109 -7.68 12.91 23.97
C GLU A 109 -8.50 13.13 22.69
N CYS A 110 -8.07 12.51 21.58
CA CYS A 110 -8.86 12.51 20.35
C CYS A 110 -10.26 11.87 20.55
N ASN A 111 -10.39 10.83 21.39
CA ASN A 111 -11.69 10.23 21.71
C ASN A 111 -12.54 11.12 22.64
N ASN A 112 -11.91 11.79 23.61
CA ASN A 112 -12.58 12.74 24.49
C ASN A 112 -13.20 13.89 23.70
N PHE A 113 -12.45 14.47 22.74
CA PHE A 113 -12.95 15.50 21.83
C PHE A 113 -14.04 14.94 20.91
N ALA A 114 -13.87 13.76 20.31
CA ALA A 114 -14.88 13.15 19.44
C ALA A 114 -16.23 12.97 20.16
N GLY A 115 -16.22 12.31 21.32
CA GLY A 115 -17.43 12.05 22.11
C GLY A 115 -18.01 13.30 22.76
N GLY A 116 -17.17 14.25 23.17
CA GLY A 116 -17.61 15.56 23.69
C GLY A 116 -18.35 16.39 22.65
N ILE A 117 -17.97 16.33 21.36
CA ILE A 117 -18.70 16.97 20.26
C ILE A 117 -20.01 16.24 19.96
N ASP A 118 -20.00 14.90 19.98
CA ASP A 118 -21.23 14.09 19.85
C ASP A 118 -22.24 14.35 21.00
N ALA A 119 -21.76 14.69 22.21
CA ALA A 119 -22.59 15.16 23.30
C ALA A 119 -23.32 16.49 22.98
N LEU A 120 -22.64 17.43 22.32
CA LEU A 120 -23.25 18.72 21.94
C LEU A 120 -24.44 18.55 20.98
N PHE A 121 -24.37 17.59 20.04
CA PHE A 121 -25.47 17.26 19.14
C PHE A 121 -26.70 16.65 19.85
N SER A 122 -26.55 16.22 21.12
CA SER A 122 -27.63 15.63 21.90
C SER A 122 -28.52 16.66 22.62
N PHE A 123 -28.13 17.93 22.68
CA PHE A 123 -28.94 18.98 23.31
C PHE A 123 -30.23 19.29 22.52
N PRO A 124 -31.38 19.49 23.19
CA PRO A 124 -32.59 20.00 22.55
C PRO A 124 -32.34 21.32 21.81
N GLY A 125 -32.94 21.47 20.62
CA GLY A 125 -32.83 22.68 19.78
C GLY A 125 -31.58 22.78 18.90
N VAL A 126 -30.46 22.12 19.26
CA VAL A 126 -29.17 22.24 18.55
C VAL A 126 -29.20 21.77 17.08
N LYS A 127 -30.21 20.99 16.68
CA LYS A 127 -30.46 20.59 15.27
C LYS A 127 -30.61 21.76 14.29
N GLN A 128 -30.87 22.98 14.77
CA GLN A 128 -30.96 24.19 13.94
C GLN A 128 -29.58 24.79 13.60
N ILE A 129 -28.52 24.40 14.31
CA ILE A 129 -27.15 24.88 14.09
C ILE A 129 -26.49 24.03 12.99
N PRO A 130 -25.81 24.63 11.99
CA PRO A 130 -25.04 23.88 11.01
C PRO A 130 -24.02 22.96 11.68
N SER A 131 -23.99 21.68 11.30
CA SER A 131 -23.15 20.65 11.93
C SER A 131 -21.65 20.99 11.89
N GLU A 132 -21.20 21.61 10.80
CA GLU A 132 -19.83 22.11 10.65
C GLU A 132 -19.52 23.20 11.68
N LEU A 133 -20.44 24.14 11.90
CA LEU A 133 -20.25 25.25 12.85
C LEU A 133 -20.22 24.75 14.29
N LEU A 134 -21.09 23.80 14.65
CA LEU A 134 -21.07 23.18 15.98
C LEU A 134 -19.79 22.35 16.19
N ARG A 135 -19.32 21.60 15.18
CA ARG A 135 -18.08 20.83 15.25
C ARG A 135 -16.88 21.75 15.49
N ILE A 136 -16.72 22.78 14.65
CA ILE A 136 -15.60 23.73 14.71
C ILE A 136 -15.64 24.54 16.01
N GLY A 137 -16.79 25.18 16.31
CA GLY A 137 -16.96 26.01 17.51
C GLY A 137 -16.81 25.21 18.80
N GLY A 138 -17.37 24.01 18.87
CA GLY A 138 -17.22 23.10 20.01
C GLY A 138 -15.77 22.68 20.25
N CYS A 139 -14.99 22.40 19.19
CA CYS A 139 -13.59 22.02 19.34
C CYS A 139 -12.75 23.16 19.92
N PHE A 140 -12.94 24.39 19.43
CA PHE A 140 -12.24 25.56 19.99
C PHE A 140 -12.71 25.89 21.41
N ALA A 141 -14.01 25.74 21.71
CA ALA A 141 -14.54 25.92 23.07
C ALA A 141 -13.92 24.93 24.07
N TYR A 142 -13.83 23.64 23.72
CA TYR A 142 -13.15 22.64 24.55
C TYR A 142 -11.65 22.93 24.70
N ALA A 143 -10.95 23.28 23.61
CA ALA A 143 -9.53 23.62 23.67
C ALA A 143 -9.24 24.81 24.59
N VAL A 144 -10.04 25.88 24.50
CA VAL A 144 -9.95 27.06 25.37
C VAL A 144 -10.32 26.71 26.81
N ALA A 145 -11.33 25.87 27.04
CA ALA A 145 -11.70 25.43 28.39
C ALA A 145 -10.58 24.61 29.04
N VAL A 146 -10.07 23.56 28.37
CA VAL A 146 -9.00 22.69 28.89
C VAL A 146 -7.74 23.51 29.18
N LEU A 147 -7.23 24.27 28.20
CA LEU A 147 -6.01 25.06 28.38
C LEU A 147 -6.24 26.19 29.41
N GLY A 148 -7.41 26.82 29.45
CA GLY A 148 -7.73 27.86 30.42
C GLY A 148 -7.82 27.36 31.86
N ILE A 149 -8.44 26.19 32.10
CA ILE A 149 -8.54 25.58 33.43
C ILE A 149 -7.15 25.17 33.95
N LEU A 150 -6.31 24.61 33.07
CA LEU A 150 -4.92 24.26 33.39
C LEU A 150 -4.04 25.51 33.58
N TYR A 151 -4.36 26.63 32.93
CA TYR A 151 -3.63 27.90 33.09
C TYR A 151 -3.93 28.60 34.42
N LEU A 152 -5.18 28.51 34.86
CA LEU A 152 -5.63 29.10 36.12
C LEU A 152 -5.36 28.20 37.34
N ASP A 153 -4.80 27.00 37.14
CA ASP A 153 -4.57 25.97 38.15
C ASP A 153 -5.85 25.61 38.95
N LYS A 154 -6.99 25.55 38.24
CA LYS A 154 -8.32 25.27 38.84
C LYS A 154 -8.85 23.87 38.52
N ALA A 155 -7.98 22.95 38.09
CA ALA A 155 -8.37 21.60 37.67
C ALA A 155 -9.17 20.86 38.77
N ASP A 156 -8.70 20.89 40.02
CA ASP A 156 -9.39 20.24 41.15
C ASP A 156 -10.78 20.84 41.42
N ALA A 157 -10.86 22.18 41.48
CA ALA A 157 -12.10 22.90 41.79
C ALA A 157 -13.16 22.72 40.69
N VAL A 158 -12.75 22.75 39.41
CA VAL A 158 -13.64 22.50 38.28
C VAL A 158 -14.01 21.02 38.19
N GLY A 159 -13.07 20.12 38.47
CA GLY A 159 -13.28 18.67 38.50
C GLY A 159 -14.42 18.23 39.44
N VAL A 160 -14.55 18.87 40.61
CA VAL A 160 -15.69 18.63 41.52
C VAL A 160 -17.03 18.99 40.86
N GLY A 161 -17.11 20.14 40.17
CA GLY A 161 -18.32 20.56 39.46
C GLY A 161 -18.70 19.62 38.31
N LEU A 162 -17.71 19.19 37.53
CA LEU A 162 -17.89 18.21 36.45
C LEU A 162 -18.30 16.82 36.98
N GLY A 163 -17.76 16.43 38.14
CA GLY A 163 -18.14 15.20 38.83
C GLY A 163 -19.61 15.19 39.25
N ILE A 164 -20.14 16.30 39.76
CA ILE A 164 -21.56 16.43 40.16
C ILE A 164 -22.49 16.26 38.96
N THR A 165 -22.22 16.96 37.85
CA THR A 165 -23.05 16.87 36.63
C THR A 165 -22.93 15.50 35.95
N MET A 166 -21.74 14.89 35.94
CA MET A 166 -21.56 13.49 35.53
C MET A 166 -22.41 12.55 36.38
N MET A 167 -22.45 12.73 37.71
CA MET A 167 -23.24 11.89 38.61
C MET A 167 -24.75 12.04 38.39
N GLY A 168 -25.21 13.21 37.90
CA GLY A 168 -26.58 13.41 37.42
C GLY A 168 -26.94 12.51 36.23
N MET A 169 -26.03 12.37 35.26
CA MET A 169 -26.19 11.40 34.15
C MET A 169 -26.15 9.95 34.63
N VAL A 170 -25.33 9.63 35.64
CA VAL A 170 -25.30 8.28 36.26
C VAL A 170 -26.64 7.96 36.92
N ALA A 171 -27.20 8.89 37.69
CA ALA A 171 -28.52 8.74 38.29
C ALA A 171 -29.61 8.57 37.22
N LEU A 172 -29.55 9.33 36.13
CA LEU A 172 -30.44 9.16 34.98
C LEU A 172 -30.34 7.75 34.38
N PHE A 173 -29.13 7.23 34.11
CA PHE A 173 -28.96 5.87 33.59
C PHE A 173 -29.45 4.79 34.56
N LEU A 174 -29.30 4.98 35.87
CA LEU A 174 -29.89 4.09 36.88
C LEU A 174 -31.42 4.09 36.78
N VAL A 175 -32.05 5.26 36.72
CA VAL A 175 -33.52 5.36 36.58
C VAL A 175 -33.99 4.73 35.26
N VAL A 176 -33.30 4.98 34.13
CA VAL A 176 -33.62 4.35 32.83
C VAL A 176 -33.47 2.82 32.90
N ALA A 177 -32.40 2.30 33.50
CA ALA A 177 -32.20 0.85 33.63
C ALA A 177 -33.28 0.18 34.50
N VAL A 178 -33.76 0.88 35.54
CA VAL A 178 -34.87 0.42 36.39
C VAL A 178 -36.21 0.48 35.65
N THR A 179 -36.51 1.55 34.90
CA THR A 179 -37.80 1.69 34.20
C THR A 179 -37.94 0.73 33.02
N VAL A 180 -36.87 0.45 32.27
CA VAL A 180 -36.93 -0.49 31.13
C VAL A 180 -36.86 -1.96 31.60
N GLY A 181 -36.25 -2.21 32.76
CA GLY A 181 -36.14 -3.52 33.37
C GLY A 181 -35.04 -4.41 32.77
N CYS A 182 -34.25 -5.06 33.62
CA CYS A 182 -33.17 -5.95 33.22
C CYS A 182 -33.53 -7.42 33.46
N SER A 183 -33.16 -8.31 32.53
CA SER A 183 -33.24 -9.75 32.77
C SER A 183 -32.07 -10.20 33.64
N TRP A 184 -32.32 -10.42 34.94
CA TRP A 184 -31.32 -10.92 35.88
C TRP A 184 -30.60 -12.18 35.39
N ARG A 185 -31.31 -13.10 34.72
CA ARG A 185 -30.71 -14.29 34.10
C ARG A 185 -29.71 -13.95 33.00
N ALA A 186 -30.03 -12.99 32.14
CA ALA A 186 -29.10 -12.55 31.08
C ALA A 186 -27.91 -11.77 31.64
N LEU A 187 -28.10 -10.99 32.72
CA LEU A 187 -27.02 -10.30 33.43
C LEU A 187 -26.04 -11.29 34.08
N LEU A 188 -26.57 -12.32 34.75
CA LEU A 188 -25.77 -13.40 35.35
C LEU A 188 -25.01 -14.22 34.30
N LEU A 189 -25.68 -14.62 33.21
CA LEU A 189 -25.02 -15.35 32.11
C LEU A 189 -23.97 -14.49 31.40
N GLY A 190 -24.24 -13.20 31.20
CA GLY A 190 -23.31 -12.24 30.63
C GLY A 190 -22.10 -11.92 31.52
N SER A 191 -22.19 -12.20 32.82
CA SER A 191 -21.08 -12.10 33.78
C SER A 191 -20.12 -13.28 33.69
N LEU A 192 -20.45 -14.35 32.97
CA LEU A 192 -19.56 -15.49 32.73
C LEU A 192 -18.68 -15.23 31.48
N PRO A 193 -17.35 -15.44 31.56
CA PRO A 193 -16.44 -15.25 30.44
C PRO A 193 -16.85 -16.05 29.19
N SER A 194 -17.34 -15.35 28.18
CA SER A 194 -17.78 -15.95 26.93
C SER A 194 -17.61 -14.97 25.76
N LEU A 195 -17.17 -15.48 24.61
CA LEU A 195 -17.13 -14.73 23.35
C LEU A 195 -18.34 -15.15 22.50
N PRO A 196 -19.27 -14.24 22.16
CA PRO A 196 -20.40 -14.57 21.30
C PRO A 196 -19.93 -14.99 19.91
N HIS A 197 -20.67 -15.91 19.28
CA HIS A 197 -20.36 -16.35 17.91
C HIS A 197 -20.61 -15.22 16.91
N ARG A 198 -19.66 -15.02 15.98
CA ARG A 198 -19.80 -14.03 14.90
C ARG A 198 -20.83 -14.51 13.89
N SER A 199 -21.99 -13.87 13.84
CA SER A 199 -22.90 -14.02 12.71
C SER A 199 -22.24 -13.47 11.43
N PRO A 200 -22.19 -14.23 10.32
CA PRO A 200 -21.56 -13.78 9.07
C PRO A 200 -22.37 -12.69 8.33
N LEU A 201 -23.51 -12.27 8.87
CA LEU A 201 -24.42 -11.25 8.31
C LEU A 201 -24.28 -9.85 8.93
N HIS A 202 -23.35 -9.63 9.86
CA HIS A 202 -23.17 -8.32 10.53
C HIS A 202 -21.76 -7.74 10.35
N ASP A 203 -21.71 -6.45 10.01
CA ASP A 203 -20.51 -5.59 10.00
C ASP A 203 -20.07 -5.15 11.42
N ALA A 204 -20.57 -5.82 12.47
CA ALA A 204 -20.23 -5.53 13.86
C ALA A 204 -18.73 -5.71 14.14
N ALA A 205 -18.19 -4.91 15.07
CA ALA A 205 -16.81 -5.02 15.50
C ALA A 205 -16.55 -6.43 16.06
N ALA A 206 -15.39 -7.04 15.81
CA ALA A 206 -15.19 -8.44 16.19
C ALA A 206 -15.33 -8.61 17.72
N PRO A 207 -15.87 -9.73 18.23
CA PRO A 207 -16.09 -9.90 19.68
C PRO A 207 -14.84 -9.66 20.54
N CYS A 208 -13.66 -10.02 20.03
CA CYS A 208 -12.37 -9.72 20.66
C CYS A 208 -12.00 -8.23 20.65
N ASP A 209 -12.34 -7.50 19.57
CA ASP A 209 -12.12 -6.05 19.46
C ASP A 209 -12.97 -5.32 20.51
N THR A 210 -14.26 -5.68 20.62
CA THR A 210 -15.19 -5.10 21.59
C THR A 210 -14.75 -5.39 23.03
N ALA A 211 -14.39 -6.65 23.34
CA ALA A 211 -13.85 -7.01 24.65
C ALA A 211 -12.58 -6.23 25.00
N LEU A 212 -11.61 -6.13 24.08
CA LEU A 212 -10.37 -5.39 24.32
C LEU A 212 -10.61 -3.88 24.44
N SER A 213 -11.58 -3.33 23.71
CA SER A 213 -11.95 -1.90 23.81
C SER A 213 -12.58 -1.58 25.17
N LEU A 214 -13.46 -2.44 25.68
CA LEU A 214 -14.04 -2.33 27.03
C LEU A 214 -12.96 -2.43 28.13
N VAL A 215 -11.93 -3.25 27.92
CA VAL A 215 -10.78 -3.32 28.83
C VAL A 215 -9.91 -2.07 28.72
N GLY A 216 -9.60 -1.62 27.51
CA GLY A 216 -8.73 -0.46 27.25
C GLY A 216 -9.29 0.87 27.76
N THR A 217 -10.62 1.05 27.74
CA THR A 217 -11.30 2.26 28.23
C THR A 217 -11.43 2.34 29.75
N THR A 218 -11.16 1.24 30.48
CA THR A 218 -11.29 1.17 31.94
C THR A 218 -9.93 0.98 32.63
N ALA A 219 -9.06 0.13 32.08
CA ALA A 219 -7.72 -0.14 32.62
C ALA A 219 -6.65 0.73 31.92
N ILE A 220 -6.86 2.05 31.88
CA ILE A 220 -6.01 2.98 31.12
C ILE A 220 -4.63 3.14 31.78
N GLY A 221 -3.56 3.08 30.98
CA GLY A 221 -2.17 3.16 31.45
C GLY A 221 -1.83 4.40 32.29
N MET A 222 -2.36 5.58 31.92
CA MET A 222 -2.17 6.81 32.69
C MET A 222 -2.67 6.71 34.13
N ASN A 223 -3.74 5.94 34.39
CA ASN A 223 -4.29 5.80 35.74
C ASN A 223 -3.33 5.03 36.66
N VAL A 224 -2.42 4.22 36.10
CA VAL A 224 -1.33 3.58 36.85
C VAL A 224 -0.34 4.63 37.37
N PHE A 225 0.07 5.60 36.53
CA PHE A 225 0.97 6.68 36.95
C PHE A 225 0.27 7.69 37.88
N LEU A 226 -0.98 8.05 37.56
CA LEU A 226 -1.78 9.01 38.34
C LEU A 226 -2.09 8.49 39.75
N SER A 227 -2.56 7.24 39.89
CA SER A 227 -2.79 6.63 41.21
C SER A 227 -1.52 6.52 42.05
N GLY A 228 -0.39 6.20 41.41
CA GLY A 228 0.93 6.23 42.04
C GLY A 228 1.32 7.62 42.56
N ALA A 229 0.98 8.70 41.86
CA ALA A 229 1.22 10.07 42.30
C ALA A 229 0.25 10.49 43.43
N MET A 230 -1.06 10.20 43.30
CA MET A 230 -2.10 10.51 44.29
C MET A 230 -1.94 9.75 45.62
N ALA A 231 -1.16 8.66 45.63
CA ALA A 231 -0.84 7.88 46.83
C ALA A 231 0.24 8.51 47.72
N ARG A 232 0.95 9.54 47.23
CA ARG A 232 1.96 10.26 48.03
C ARG A 232 1.30 10.85 49.28
N GLN A 233 1.97 10.69 50.43
CA GLN A 233 1.50 11.17 51.75
C GLN A 233 0.17 10.57 52.24
N LYS A 234 -0.32 9.48 51.64
CA LYS A 234 -1.53 8.75 52.07
C LYS A 234 -1.20 7.36 52.60
N THR A 235 -2.09 6.80 53.42
CA THR A 235 -1.97 5.41 53.86
C THR A 235 -2.46 4.43 52.79
N LEU A 236 -1.94 3.20 52.82
CA LEU A 236 -2.37 2.15 51.89
C LEU A 236 -3.87 1.80 52.07
N VAL A 237 -4.41 1.95 53.28
CA VAL A 237 -5.83 1.69 53.56
C VAL A 237 -6.72 2.74 52.89
N GLU A 238 -6.36 4.03 52.96
CA GLU A 238 -7.07 5.11 52.28
C GLU A 238 -7.01 4.96 50.76
N CYS A 239 -5.83 4.64 50.21
CA CYS A 239 -5.67 4.39 48.78
C CYS A 239 -6.50 3.19 48.30
N ARG A 240 -6.47 2.06 49.01
CA ARG A 240 -7.31 0.89 48.69
C ARG A 240 -8.80 1.22 48.69
N ARG A 241 -9.29 1.93 49.71
CA ARG A 241 -10.71 2.34 49.81
C ARG A 241 -11.09 3.27 48.66
N GLY A 242 -10.26 4.27 48.37
CA GLY A 242 -10.47 5.23 47.29
C GLY A 242 -10.46 4.61 45.90
N ILE A 243 -9.45 3.78 45.60
CA ILE A 243 -9.32 3.07 44.32
C ILE A 243 -10.45 2.04 44.14
N ALA A 244 -10.85 1.34 45.21
CA ALA A 244 -12.01 0.42 45.17
C ALA A 244 -13.31 1.17 44.86
N PHE A 245 -13.56 2.31 45.53
CA PHE A 245 -14.72 3.16 45.26
C PHE A 245 -14.72 3.68 43.80
N SER A 246 -13.56 4.12 43.31
CA SER A 246 -13.37 4.55 41.92
C SER A 246 -13.69 3.44 40.91
N CYS A 247 -13.08 2.27 41.07
CA CYS A 247 -13.28 1.16 40.13
C CYS A 247 -14.72 0.60 40.19
N LEU A 248 -15.31 0.51 41.38
CA LEU A 248 -16.69 0.03 41.56
C LEU A 248 -17.72 1.00 40.98
N SER A 249 -17.55 2.30 41.19
CA SER A 249 -18.44 3.30 40.58
C SER A 249 -18.32 3.29 39.05
N ALA A 250 -17.10 3.25 38.50
CA ALA A 250 -16.89 3.12 37.05
C ALA A 250 -17.51 1.84 36.46
N LEU A 251 -17.41 0.70 37.17
CA LEU A 251 -18.05 -0.56 36.79
C LEU A 251 -19.59 -0.43 36.76
N VAL A 252 -20.19 0.10 37.83
CA VAL A 252 -21.65 0.28 37.93
C VAL A 252 -22.15 1.15 36.78
N VAL A 253 -21.49 2.28 36.51
CA VAL A 253 -21.86 3.19 35.41
C VAL A 253 -21.76 2.48 34.05
N SER A 254 -20.67 1.75 33.81
CA SER A 254 -20.45 1.01 32.56
C SER A 254 -21.50 -0.08 32.33
N VAL A 255 -21.87 -0.82 33.38
CA VAL A 255 -22.93 -1.84 33.33
C VAL A 255 -24.30 -1.22 33.12
N LEU A 256 -24.62 -0.08 33.77
CA LEU A 256 -25.88 0.65 33.55
C LEU A 256 -26.02 1.12 32.10
N ILE A 257 -24.97 1.72 31.53
CA ILE A 257 -24.95 2.16 30.12
C ILE A 257 -25.18 0.97 29.18
N LEU A 258 -24.52 -0.16 29.45
CA LEU A 258 -24.64 -1.38 28.66
C LEU A 258 -26.05 -1.99 28.75
N ILE A 259 -26.67 -2.00 29.94
CA ILE A 259 -28.08 -2.43 30.13
C ILE A 259 -29.03 -1.50 29.36
N VAL A 260 -28.87 -0.18 29.50
CA VAL A 260 -29.73 0.79 28.82
C VAL A 260 -29.63 0.61 27.30
N ALA A 261 -28.43 0.56 26.72
CA ALA A 261 -28.28 0.38 25.28
C ALA A 261 -28.81 -0.97 24.78
N ALA A 262 -28.55 -2.07 25.50
CA ALA A 262 -29.11 -3.38 25.16
C ALA A 262 -30.64 -3.38 25.13
N SER A 263 -31.26 -2.70 26.09
CA SER A 263 -32.72 -2.63 26.20
C SER A 263 -33.38 -1.74 25.14
N VAL A 264 -32.76 -0.60 24.82
CA VAL A 264 -33.20 0.34 23.77
C VAL A 264 -33.19 -0.34 22.40
N PHE A 265 -32.05 -0.89 21.98
CA PHE A 265 -31.93 -1.52 20.65
C PHE A 265 -32.81 -2.77 20.51
N LYS A 266 -33.08 -3.48 21.62
CA LYS A 266 -34.02 -4.61 21.65
C LYS A 266 -35.48 -4.18 21.51
N ALA A 267 -35.85 -2.99 22.00
CA ALA A 267 -37.18 -2.42 21.80
C ALA A 267 -37.33 -1.89 20.36
N GLU A 268 -36.34 -1.15 19.86
CA GLU A 268 -36.36 -0.51 18.53
C GLU A 268 -36.30 -1.54 17.39
N GLY A 269 -35.49 -2.60 17.52
CA GLY A 269 -35.44 -3.72 16.56
C GLY A 269 -36.75 -4.52 16.49
N ARG A 270 -37.51 -4.61 17.60
CA ARG A 270 -38.87 -5.20 17.61
C ARG A 270 -39.90 -4.28 16.95
N ALA A 271 -39.79 -2.98 17.14
CA ALA A 271 -40.74 -2.00 16.58
C ALA A 271 -40.55 -1.77 15.07
N THR A 272 -39.31 -1.87 14.57
CA THR A 272 -38.96 -1.52 13.18
C THR A 272 -38.67 -2.73 12.28
N GLY A 273 -38.51 -3.94 12.85
CA GLY A 273 -38.04 -5.13 12.14
C GLY A 273 -36.58 -5.05 11.67
N ARG A 274 -35.87 -3.96 11.99
CA ARG A 274 -34.46 -3.75 11.61
C ARG A 274 -33.56 -4.03 12.80
N PHE A 275 -32.90 -5.18 12.78
CA PHE A 275 -31.90 -5.56 13.78
C PHE A 275 -30.49 -5.01 13.50
N ASN A 276 -30.31 -4.26 12.40
CA ASN A 276 -29.02 -3.77 11.90
C ASN A 276 -29.01 -2.24 11.84
N MET A 277 -28.76 -1.58 12.98
CA MET A 277 -28.51 -0.14 13.07
C MET A 277 -27.10 0.08 13.64
N GLU A 278 -26.30 0.93 13.00
CA GLU A 278 -24.99 1.32 13.53
C GLU A 278 -25.19 2.23 14.77
N PHE A 279 -24.45 1.97 15.86
CA PHE A 279 -24.64 2.70 17.11
C PHE A 279 -24.26 4.18 16.99
N ASN A 280 -25.19 5.08 17.33
CA ASN A 280 -24.96 6.52 17.44
C ASN A 280 -25.48 7.04 18.80
N ILE A 281 -24.72 7.92 19.45
CA ILE A 281 -25.13 8.52 20.73
C ILE A 281 -26.44 9.31 20.62
N VAL A 282 -26.71 9.90 19.45
CA VAL A 282 -27.93 10.67 19.20
C VAL A 282 -29.17 9.77 19.27
N ASP A 283 -29.04 8.48 18.98
CA ASP A 283 -30.15 7.52 19.09
C ASP A 283 -30.38 7.09 20.55
N LEU A 284 -29.31 6.93 21.33
CA LEU A 284 -29.41 6.80 22.79
C LEU A 284 -30.11 8.04 23.42
N ALA A 285 -29.73 9.24 22.99
CA ALA A 285 -30.37 10.49 23.42
C ALA A 285 -31.85 10.58 23.00
N LYS A 286 -32.21 10.18 21.78
CA LYS A 286 -33.62 10.06 21.33
C LYS A 286 -34.40 9.09 22.22
N SER A 287 -33.82 7.95 22.59
CA SER A 287 -34.51 6.99 23.45
C SER A 287 -34.70 7.53 24.88
N ILE A 288 -33.69 8.23 25.44
CA ILE A 288 -33.83 8.92 26.73
C ILE A 288 -34.95 9.97 26.65
N ASN A 289 -35.04 10.72 25.54
CA ASN A 289 -36.14 11.66 25.30
C ASN A 289 -37.52 10.98 25.28
N GLY A 290 -37.61 9.74 24.78
CA GLY A 290 -38.85 8.97 24.77
C GLY A 290 -39.40 8.62 26.15
N TYR A 291 -38.51 8.47 27.15
CA TYR A 291 -38.91 8.16 28.54
C TYR A 291 -38.95 9.38 29.47
N PHE A 292 -38.02 10.33 29.30
CA PHE A 292 -37.78 11.44 30.25
C PHE A 292 -37.80 12.84 29.60
N GLY A 293 -38.20 12.92 28.33
CA GLY A 293 -38.35 14.17 27.58
C GLY A 293 -37.06 14.98 27.43
N ALA A 294 -37.24 16.27 27.12
CA ALA A 294 -36.13 17.20 26.92
C ALA A 294 -35.27 17.38 28.18
N ALA A 295 -35.85 17.26 29.38
CA ALA A 295 -35.14 17.38 30.65
C ALA A 295 -34.14 16.23 30.85
N GLY A 296 -34.57 14.97 30.68
CA GLY A 296 -33.66 13.81 30.74
C GLY A 296 -32.58 13.88 29.66
N THR A 297 -32.95 14.30 28.45
CA THR A 297 -31.99 14.45 27.34
C THR A 297 -30.94 15.53 27.62
N THR A 298 -31.34 16.65 28.22
CA THR A 298 -30.42 17.73 28.62
C THR A 298 -29.50 17.28 29.76
N LEU A 299 -30.03 16.54 30.75
CA LEU A 299 -29.23 15.99 31.85
C LEU A 299 -28.19 14.97 31.35
N PHE A 300 -28.59 14.11 30.40
CA PHE A 300 -27.66 13.22 29.69
C PHE A 300 -26.57 14.02 28.98
N ALA A 301 -26.93 14.99 28.14
CA ALA A 301 -25.97 15.77 27.36
C ALA A 301 -25.00 16.58 28.25
N LEU A 302 -25.48 17.22 29.33
CA LEU A 302 -24.65 17.94 30.30
C LEU A 302 -23.67 17.03 31.04
N GLY A 303 -24.14 15.88 31.55
CA GLY A 303 -23.26 14.93 32.23
C GLY A 303 -22.25 14.30 31.27
N PHE A 304 -22.61 14.13 29.99
CA PHE A 304 -21.72 13.58 28.97
C PHE A 304 -20.65 14.58 28.51
N VAL A 305 -21.00 15.86 28.34
CA VAL A 305 -20.02 16.97 28.18
C VAL A 305 -19.09 17.06 29.38
N SER A 306 -19.61 16.86 30.60
CA SER A 306 -18.81 16.95 31.83
C SER A 306 -17.82 15.79 31.98
N ALA A 307 -18.24 14.56 31.60
CA ALA A 307 -17.36 13.40 31.50
C ALA A 307 -16.24 13.62 30.46
N ALA A 308 -16.57 14.23 29.30
CA ALA A 308 -15.58 14.59 28.29
C ALA A 308 -14.54 15.57 28.84
N LEU A 309 -14.97 16.71 29.38
CA LEU A 309 -14.07 17.75 29.88
C LEU A 309 -13.25 17.29 31.11
N SER A 310 -13.84 16.50 32.01
CA SER A 310 -13.11 15.92 33.14
C SER A 310 -12.01 14.98 32.67
N SER A 311 -12.29 14.15 31.66
CA SER A 311 -11.28 13.24 31.11
C SER A 311 -10.15 14.02 30.42
N MET A 312 -10.46 15.05 29.61
CA MET A 312 -9.46 15.89 28.93
C MET A 312 -8.38 16.45 29.86
N LEU A 313 -8.81 17.06 30.98
CA LEU A 313 -7.89 17.59 31.99
C LEU A 313 -6.96 16.50 32.54
N THR A 314 -7.50 15.32 32.81
CA THR A 314 -6.77 14.22 33.45
C THR A 314 -5.78 13.52 32.50
N VAL A 315 -6.09 13.46 31.21
CA VAL A 315 -5.21 12.87 30.17
C VAL A 315 -3.92 13.69 30.02
N VAL A 316 -4.03 15.02 30.01
CA VAL A 316 -2.88 15.94 29.97
C VAL A 316 -2.01 15.79 31.22
N ILE A 317 -2.62 15.79 32.41
CA ILE A 317 -1.91 15.63 33.69
C ILE A 317 -1.22 14.25 33.75
N GLY A 318 -1.91 13.18 33.35
CA GLY A 318 -1.35 11.83 33.29
C GLY A 318 -0.19 11.69 32.32
N ALA A 319 -0.22 12.39 31.18
CA ALA A 319 0.89 12.42 30.22
C ALA A 319 2.11 13.12 30.84
N ALA A 320 1.92 14.27 31.49
CA ALA A 320 2.99 14.98 32.17
C ALA A 320 3.64 14.13 33.28
N LEU A 321 2.84 13.52 34.17
CA LEU A 321 3.34 12.65 35.25
C LEU A 321 4.15 11.45 34.72
N ALA A 322 3.73 10.86 33.59
CA ALA A 322 4.48 9.78 32.96
C ALA A 322 5.83 10.25 32.40
N PHE A 323 5.91 11.44 31.77
CA PHE A 323 7.17 12.01 31.28
C PHE A 323 8.11 12.37 32.42
N GLU A 324 7.59 12.98 33.48
CA GLU A 324 8.33 13.32 34.69
C GLU A 324 8.95 12.06 35.32
N GLY A 325 8.14 11.02 35.55
CA GLY A 325 8.62 9.78 36.14
C GLY A 325 9.54 8.94 35.25
N LEU A 326 9.32 8.91 33.93
CA LEU A 326 10.06 8.01 33.02
C LEU A 326 11.30 8.65 32.37
N LEU A 327 11.35 9.98 32.19
CA LEU A 327 12.43 10.65 31.46
C LEU A 327 13.37 11.52 32.30
N LEU A 328 12.91 12.05 33.44
CA LEU A 328 13.73 12.94 34.28
C LEU A 328 14.39 12.18 35.43
N GLN A 329 15.70 12.39 35.63
CA GLN A 329 16.44 11.80 36.75
C GLN A 329 16.41 12.73 37.97
N PRO A 330 16.38 12.19 39.21
CA PRO A 330 16.50 13.00 40.42
C PRO A 330 17.87 13.70 40.48
N LEU A 331 17.86 14.99 40.78
CA LEU A 331 19.06 15.80 40.96
C LEU A 331 19.45 15.82 42.45
N ARG A 332 20.67 16.29 42.76
CA ARG A 332 21.04 16.67 44.13
C ARG A 332 21.02 18.18 44.27
N ASP A 333 20.53 18.69 45.39
CA ASP A 333 20.69 20.09 45.78
C ASP A 333 22.13 20.40 46.24
N ALA A 334 22.39 21.65 46.61
CA ALA A 334 23.72 22.11 47.06
C ALA A 334 24.16 21.40 48.36
N GLU A 335 23.19 20.95 49.15
CA GLU A 335 23.33 20.19 50.38
C GLU A 335 23.50 18.67 50.14
N GLY A 336 23.48 18.24 48.87
CA GLY A 336 23.70 16.85 48.44
C GLY A 336 22.50 15.92 48.61
N LYS A 337 21.34 16.44 49.02
CA LYS A 337 20.08 15.73 49.21
C LYS A 337 19.36 15.57 47.85
N LEU A 338 18.66 14.45 47.67
CA LEU A 338 17.97 14.16 46.42
C LEU A 338 16.70 15.02 46.30
N VAL A 339 16.66 15.85 45.27
CA VAL A 339 15.50 16.65 44.86
C VAL A 339 14.70 15.86 43.83
N GLU A 340 13.39 15.80 44.02
CA GLU A 340 12.50 15.15 43.06
C GLU A 340 12.57 15.86 41.69
N PRO A 341 12.67 15.10 40.58
CA PRO A 341 12.58 15.70 39.26
C PRO A 341 11.19 16.26 39.05
N ARG A 342 11.11 17.51 38.56
CA ARG A 342 9.85 18.15 38.15
C ARG A 342 9.95 18.63 36.71
N LEU A 343 8.87 18.47 35.94
CA LEU A 343 8.77 19.06 34.62
C LEU A 343 8.85 20.59 34.69
N SER A 344 9.56 21.20 33.74
CA SER A 344 9.52 22.66 33.60
C SER A 344 8.11 23.09 33.20
N GLN A 345 7.67 24.27 33.65
CA GLN A 345 6.36 24.82 33.29
C GLN A 345 6.18 24.89 31.76
N ARG A 346 7.25 25.20 31.01
CA ARG A 346 7.24 25.21 29.54
C ARG A 346 7.04 23.81 28.94
N SER A 347 7.68 22.79 29.51
CA SER A 347 7.52 21.39 29.08
C SER A 347 6.10 20.88 29.36
N TYR A 348 5.53 21.23 30.51
CA TYR A 348 4.14 20.94 30.85
C TYR A 348 3.16 21.59 29.87
N TRP A 349 3.33 22.90 29.59
CA TRP A 349 2.51 23.61 28.60
C TRP A 349 2.62 23.03 27.20
N TRP A 350 3.81 22.58 26.80
CA TRP A 350 3.98 21.93 25.50
C TRP A 350 3.26 20.58 25.42
N ILE A 351 3.29 19.76 26.48
CA ILE A 351 2.52 18.51 26.56
C ILE A 351 1.01 18.79 26.51
N ALA A 352 0.52 19.79 27.24
CA ALA A 352 -0.88 20.19 27.21
C ALA A 352 -1.32 20.68 25.81
N PHE A 353 -0.59 21.65 25.25
CA PHE A 353 -0.90 22.23 23.95
C PHE A 353 -0.84 21.21 22.81
N SER A 354 0.14 20.30 22.83
CA SER A 354 0.28 19.27 21.78
C SER A 354 -0.86 18.26 21.80
N ASN A 355 -1.27 17.73 22.96
CA ASN A 355 -2.41 16.82 23.06
C ASN A 355 -3.71 17.47 22.56
N VAL A 356 -4.02 18.68 23.05
CA VAL A 356 -5.21 19.45 22.64
C VAL A 356 -5.18 19.78 21.15
N SER A 357 -4.02 20.19 20.60
CA SER A 357 -3.89 20.54 19.19
C SER A 357 -4.14 19.36 18.25
N VAL A 358 -3.66 18.15 18.59
CA VAL A 358 -3.92 16.96 17.76
C VAL A 358 -5.36 16.51 17.88
N ALA A 359 -5.97 16.59 19.07
CA ALA A 359 -7.39 16.30 19.23
C ALA A 359 -8.26 17.26 18.39
N VAL A 360 -8.00 18.56 18.45
CA VAL A 360 -8.67 19.57 17.60
C VAL A 360 -8.47 19.26 16.11
N PHE A 361 -7.22 19.06 15.66
CA PHE A 361 -6.92 18.75 14.26
C PHE A 361 -7.67 17.49 13.77
N THR A 362 -7.68 16.43 14.57
CA THR A 362 -8.37 15.16 14.27
C THR A 362 -9.86 15.36 14.02
N ILE A 363 -10.53 16.22 14.80
CA ILE A 363 -11.96 16.50 14.61
C ILE A 363 -12.21 17.51 13.47
N LEU A 364 -11.33 18.49 13.27
CA LEU A 364 -11.45 19.45 12.16
C LEU A 364 -11.34 18.77 10.79
N VAL A 365 -10.49 17.75 10.66
CA VAL A 365 -10.34 16.89 9.47
C VAL A 365 -11.57 16.00 9.20
N ASN A 366 -12.58 16.05 10.07
CA ASN A 366 -13.89 15.38 9.92
C ASN A 366 -13.79 13.85 9.73
N LEU A 367 -12.86 13.23 10.44
CA LEU A 367 -12.76 11.77 10.56
C LEU A 367 -14.03 11.18 11.21
N PRO A 368 -14.45 9.95 10.83
CA PRO A 368 -15.59 9.30 11.47
C PRO A 368 -15.38 9.11 12.98
N ARG A 369 -16.19 9.80 13.79
CA ARG A 369 -16.06 9.83 15.26
C ARG A 369 -16.16 8.45 15.93
N PRO A 370 -17.04 7.53 15.52
CA PRO A 370 -17.04 6.15 16.04
C PRO A 370 -15.71 5.41 15.80
N THR A 371 -15.05 5.66 14.66
CA THR A 371 -13.74 5.08 14.33
C THR A 371 -12.63 5.67 15.19
N ILE A 372 -12.61 7.00 15.41
CA ILE A 372 -11.64 7.65 16.32
C ILE A 372 -11.73 7.02 17.71
N ILE A 373 -12.95 6.87 18.24
CA ILE A 373 -13.20 6.33 19.57
C ILE A 373 -12.72 4.87 19.67
N LEU A 374 -13.13 4.01 18.73
CA LEU A 374 -12.77 2.59 18.76
C LEU A 374 -11.26 2.35 18.59
N VAL A 375 -10.58 3.12 17.73
CA VAL A 375 -9.12 3.03 17.54
C VAL A 375 -8.37 3.42 18.82
N ALA A 376 -8.80 4.50 19.50
CA ALA A 376 -8.18 4.92 20.75
C ALA A 376 -8.28 3.86 21.87
N GLN A 377 -9.43 3.19 21.98
CA GLN A 377 -9.63 2.17 23.01
C GLN A 377 -8.92 0.85 22.71
N LEU A 378 -8.92 0.40 21.44
CA LEU A 378 -8.11 -0.74 21.03
C LEU A 378 -6.62 -0.49 21.28
N PHE A 379 -6.10 0.69 20.95
CA PHE A 379 -4.69 1.01 21.14
C PHE A 379 -4.29 0.99 22.62
N ASN A 380 -5.09 1.60 23.50
CA ASN A 380 -4.83 1.56 24.95
C ASN A 380 -4.96 0.14 25.52
N GLY A 381 -5.88 -0.69 25.01
CA GLY A 381 -5.93 -2.12 25.34
C GLY A 381 -4.70 -2.90 24.87
N ILE A 382 -4.15 -2.59 23.69
CA ILE A 382 -2.92 -3.22 23.16
C ILE A 382 -1.68 -2.83 23.99
N LEU A 383 -1.63 -1.60 24.52
CA LEU A 383 -0.52 -1.16 25.39
C LEU A 383 -0.58 -1.74 26.81
N LEU A 384 -1.73 -2.25 27.23
CA LEU A 384 -1.97 -2.70 28.61
C LEU A 384 -0.94 -3.72 29.14
N PRO A 385 -0.52 -4.76 28.39
CA PRO A 385 0.49 -5.71 28.87
C PRO A 385 1.82 -5.05 29.22
N PHE A 386 2.22 -3.97 28.52
CA PHE A 386 3.46 -3.24 28.81
C PHE A 386 3.38 -2.55 30.18
N TYR A 387 2.24 -1.96 30.53
CA TYR A 387 2.02 -1.36 31.85
C TYR A 387 1.99 -2.42 32.95
N CYS A 388 1.26 -3.53 32.72
CA CYS A 388 1.15 -4.62 33.69
C CYS A 388 2.53 -5.25 33.98
N VAL A 389 3.32 -5.56 32.95
CA VAL A 389 4.67 -6.12 33.08
C VAL A 389 5.62 -5.13 33.77
N SER A 390 5.58 -3.84 33.40
CA SER A 390 6.43 -2.81 34.01
C SER A 390 6.18 -2.67 35.52
N LEU A 391 4.90 -2.67 35.93
CA LEU A 391 4.52 -2.63 37.34
C LEU A 391 4.90 -3.90 38.10
N LEU A 392 4.62 -5.07 37.51
CA LEU A 392 4.99 -6.38 38.07
C LEU A 392 6.51 -6.51 38.30
N LEU A 393 7.33 -6.05 37.36
CA LEU A 393 8.79 -6.06 37.49
C LEU A 393 9.31 -5.17 38.63
N CYS A 394 8.59 -4.11 39.00
CA CYS A 394 8.95 -3.28 40.16
C CYS A 394 8.41 -3.87 41.48
N LEU A 395 7.18 -4.40 41.49
CA LEU A 395 6.56 -5.03 42.67
C LEU A 395 7.22 -6.35 43.10
N THR A 396 7.93 -7.02 42.18
CA THR A 396 8.73 -8.21 42.47
C THR A 396 10.18 -7.91 42.88
N ASP A 397 10.62 -6.64 42.84
CA ASP A 397 12.00 -6.27 43.16
C ASP A 397 12.19 -5.97 44.66
N LYS A 398 13.00 -6.78 45.34
CA LYS A 398 13.35 -6.58 46.76
C LYS A 398 13.95 -5.20 47.05
N ARG A 399 14.59 -4.54 46.07
CA ARG A 399 15.15 -3.19 46.24
C ARG A 399 14.08 -2.11 46.50
N PHE A 400 12.84 -2.35 46.09
CA PHE A 400 11.73 -1.40 46.27
C PHE A 400 10.71 -1.85 47.31
N MET A 401 10.48 -3.17 47.42
CA MET A 401 9.47 -3.74 48.32
C MET A 401 10.03 -4.25 49.66
N GLY A 402 11.36 -4.34 49.80
CA GLY A 402 12.02 -4.83 51.02
C GLY A 402 11.52 -6.21 51.46
N ASP A 403 11.36 -6.37 52.78
CA ASP A 403 10.80 -7.57 53.42
C ASP A 403 9.27 -7.52 53.57
N ALA A 404 8.58 -6.62 52.86
CA ALA A 404 7.12 -6.51 52.82
C ALA A 404 6.58 -7.05 51.47
N PRO A 405 6.68 -8.37 51.20
CA PRO A 405 6.29 -8.92 49.90
C PRO A 405 4.79 -8.73 49.64
N GLN A 406 4.46 -8.50 48.36
CA GLN A 406 3.08 -8.59 47.89
C GLN A 406 2.53 -9.99 48.21
N SER A 407 1.29 -10.05 48.71
CA SER A 407 0.68 -11.34 49.09
C SER A 407 0.60 -12.28 47.90
N ILE A 408 0.71 -13.59 48.15
CA ILE A 408 0.64 -14.63 47.12
C ILE A 408 -0.63 -14.45 46.27
N PHE A 409 -1.76 -14.17 46.92
CA PHE A 409 -3.02 -13.86 46.26
C PHE A 409 -2.91 -12.65 45.31
N ALA A 410 -2.39 -11.50 45.78
CA ALA A 410 -2.25 -10.31 44.95
C ALA A 410 -1.26 -10.52 43.80
N ASN A 411 -0.22 -11.34 43.97
CA ASN A 411 0.67 -11.76 42.88
C ASN A 411 -0.09 -12.60 41.85
N VAL A 412 -0.78 -13.66 42.27
CA VAL A 412 -1.59 -14.52 41.38
C VAL A 412 -2.63 -13.70 40.60
N CYS A 413 -3.31 -12.75 41.25
CA CYS A 413 -4.24 -11.83 40.60
C CYS A 413 -3.54 -10.98 39.53
N LEU A 414 -2.36 -10.40 39.84
CA LEU A 414 -1.61 -9.59 38.89
C LEU A 414 -1.09 -10.42 37.71
N TYR A 415 -0.48 -11.58 37.95
CA TYR A 415 -0.04 -12.52 36.90
C TYR A 415 -1.20 -12.95 35.99
N THR A 416 -2.33 -13.36 36.58
CA THR A 416 -3.52 -13.77 35.81
C THR A 416 -4.03 -12.62 34.95
N SER A 417 -4.07 -11.40 35.50
CA SER A 417 -4.56 -10.22 34.77
C SER A 417 -3.60 -9.79 33.65
N VAL A 418 -2.27 -9.89 33.87
CA VAL A 418 -1.24 -9.73 32.82
C VAL A 418 -1.46 -10.74 31.70
N THR A 419 -1.65 -12.02 32.04
CA THR A 419 -1.83 -13.10 31.06
C THR A 419 -3.11 -12.91 30.23
N VAL A 420 -4.24 -12.57 30.85
CA VAL A 420 -5.50 -12.32 30.13
C VAL A 420 -5.39 -11.06 29.25
N ALA A 421 -4.82 -9.97 29.76
CA ALA A 421 -4.58 -8.77 28.96
C ALA A 421 -3.66 -9.06 27.76
N PHE A 422 -2.59 -9.84 27.96
CA PHE A 422 -1.70 -10.26 26.88
C PHE A 422 -2.42 -11.15 25.85
N ILE A 423 -3.25 -12.11 26.27
CA ILE A 423 -4.00 -12.97 25.34
C ILE A 423 -4.99 -12.14 24.49
N LEU A 424 -5.71 -11.20 25.10
CA LEU A 424 -6.64 -10.32 24.37
C LEU A 424 -5.89 -9.40 23.39
N ALA A 425 -4.85 -8.72 23.87
CA ALA A 425 -4.00 -7.85 23.04
C ALA A 425 -3.33 -8.64 21.89
N TRP A 426 -2.74 -9.81 22.18
CA TRP A 426 -2.10 -10.68 21.19
C TRP A 426 -3.09 -11.18 20.14
N ARG A 427 -4.30 -11.60 20.53
CA ARG A 427 -5.33 -12.01 19.56
C ARG A 427 -5.73 -10.89 18.62
N VAL A 428 -5.96 -9.69 19.15
CA VAL A 428 -6.25 -8.51 18.31
C VAL A 428 -5.04 -8.15 17.46
N VAL A 429 -3.81 -8.16 17.99
CA VAL A 429 -2.59 -7.89 17.21
C VAL A 429 -2.37 -8.94 16.12
N VAL A 430 -2.64 -10.23 16.33
CA VAL A 430 -2.52 -11.26 15.27
C VAL A 430 -3.62 -11.09 14.22
N GLN A 431 -4.88 -10.95 14.64
CA GLN A 431 -6.02 -10.76 13.75
C GLN A 431 -5.89 -9.46 12.92
N LYS A 432 -5.43 -8.38 13.56
CA LYS A 432 -5.21 -7.07 12.93
C LYS A 432 -3.84 -6.92 12.28
N SER A 433 -2.81 -7.72 12.58
CA SER A 433 -1.55 -7.72 11.79
C SER A 433 -1.75 -8.47 10.47
N THR A 434 -2.56 -9.53 10.48
CA THR A 434 -3.09 -10.11 9.23
C THR A 434 -3.85 -9.06 8.42
N LEU A 435 -4.60 -8.17 9.08
CA LEU A 435 -5.31 -7.04 8.46
C LEU A 435 -4.42 -5.82 8.14
N LEU A 436 -3.31 -5.59 8.86
CA LEU A 436 -2.38 -4.48 8.65
C LEU A 436 -1.37 -4.81 7.56
N LEU A 437 -1.00 -6.08 7.39
CA LEU A 437 -0.40 -6.53 6.12
C LEU A 437 -1.39 -6.35 4.96
N PHE A 438 -2.70 -6.45 5.19
CA PHE A 438 -3.74 -6.25 4.17
C PHE A 438 -4.04 -4.76 3.87
N LEU A 439 -3.92 -3.89 4.87
CA LEU A 439 -4.17 -2.44 4.78
C LEU A 439 -2.92 -1.66 4.38
N ALA A 440 -1.72 -2.14 4.73
CA ALA A 440 -0.47 -1.66 4.14
C ALA A 440 -0.37 -1.98 2.63
N THR A 441 -1.23 -2.87 2.11
CA THR A 441 -1.38 -3.19 0.69
C THR A 441 -2.68 -2.65 0.06
N GLY A 442 -3.42 -1.74 0.72
CA GLY A 442 -4.70 -1.25 0.19
C GLY A 442 -5.30 -0.04 0.91
N VAL A 443 -5.15 1.15 0.32
CA VAL A 443 -5.63 2.43 0.87
C VAL A 443 -7.14 2.60 0.67
N ARG A 444 -7.89 2.83 1.76
CA ARG A 444 -8.98 3.85 1.83
C ARG A 444 -9.59 4.15 3.23
N LEU A 445 -8.88 3.85 4.31
CA LEU A 445 -9.19 4.41 5.64
C LEU A 445 -8.01 5.14 6.30
N LEU A 446 -6.85 5.21 5.63
CA LEU A 446 -5.59 5.55 6.29
C LEU A 446 -5.11 6.99 6.09
N ASP A 447 -5.38 7.71 4.99
CA ASP A 447 -4.69 8.99 4.71
C ASP A 447 -4.80 10.04 5.83
N THR A 448 -5.98 10.17 6.43
CA THR A 448 -6.24 11.09 7.54
C THR A 448 -5.82 10.50 8.90
N ALA A 449 -5.92 9.19 9.10
CA ALA A 449 -5.42 8.52 10.29
C ALA A 449 -3.88 8.51 10.37
N THR A 450 -3.17 8.31 9.25
CA THR A 450 -1.71 8.43 9.15
C THR A 450 -1.27 9.87 9.25
N SER A 451 -2.03 10.83 8.74
CA SER A 451 -1.76 12.26 8.96
C SER A 451 -1.84 12.63 10.44
N VAL A 452 -2.90 12.19 11.14
CA VAL A 452 -3.02 12.34 12.60
C VAL A 452 -1.90 11.62 13.34
N LEU A 453 -1.58 10.37 12.96
CA LEU A 453 -0.50 9.60 13.59
C LEU A 453 0.89 10.20 13.33
N LEU A 454 1.13 10.78 12.15
CA LEU A 454 2.37 11.47 11.78
C LEU A 454 2.51 12.79 12.56
N VAL A 455 1.45 13.60 12.61
CA VAL A 455 1.43 14.84 13.42
C VAL A 455 1.61 14.51 14.90
N ALA A 456 0.94 13.47 15.41
CA ALA A 456 1.13 12.94 16.75
C ALA A 456 2.58 12.47 16.98
N THR A 457 3.19 11.79 16.02
CA THR A 457 4.59 11.32 16.11
C THR A 457 5.57 12.49 16.12
N CYS A 458 5.40 13.45 15.22
CA CYS A 458 6.21 14.67 15.18
C CYS A 458 6.08 15.46 16.48
N LEU A 459 4.87 15.64 17.02
CA LEU A 459 4.66 16.34 18.29
C LEU A 459 5.14 15.54 19.51
N ALA A 460 5.07 14.21 19.50
CA ALA A 460 5.65 13.35 20.52
C ALA A 460 7.18 13.47 20.53
N VAL A 461 7.82 13.39 19.37
CA VAL A 461 9.28 13.56 19.20
C VAL A 461 9.70 14.99 19.57
N LEU A 462 8.95 16.02 19.17
CA LEU A 462 9.22 17.40 19.58
C LEU A 462 9.06 17.60 21.10
N SER A 463 8.07 16.95 21.73
CA SER A 463 7.90 16.96 23.19
C SER A 463 9.06 16.27 23.90
N MET A 464 9.52 15.12 23.40
CA MET A 464 10.72 14.45 23.88
C MET A 464 11.99 15.29 23.67
N LEU A 465 12.12 15.99 22.54
CA LEU A 465 13.25 16.90 22.28
C LEU A 465 13.19 18.14 23.17
N ALA A 466 12.00 18.65 23.51
CA ALA A 466 11.85 19.77 24.44
C ALA A 466 12.26 19.37 25.87
N VAL A 467 11.87 18.18 26.33
CA VAL A 467 12.28 17.61 27.63
C VAL A 467 13.77 17.24 27.63
N GLY A 468 14.24 16.56 26.58
CA GLY A 468 15.61 16.08 26.44
C GLY A 468 16.65 17.19 26.24
N ARG A 469 16.33 18.26 25.51
CA ARG A 469 17.19 19.46 25.43
C ARG A 469 17.33 20.10 26.82
N TYR A 470 16.28 20.11 27.63
CA TYR A 470 16.35 20.68 28.99
C TYR A 470 17.21 19.81 29.92
N ALA A 471 17.05 18.48 29.88
CA ALA A 471 17.92 17.54 30.60
C ALA A 471 19.39 17.61 30.13
N HIS A 472 19.64 17.94 28.85
CA HIS A 472 20.98 18.16 28.34
C HIS A 472 21.55 19.53 28.76
N ILE A 473 20.72 20.56 28.93
CA ILE A 473 21.15 21.89 29.39
C ILE A 473 21.62 21.84 30.86
N THR A 474 20.92 21.11 31.73
CA THR A 474 21.36 20.92 33.13
C THR A 474 22.61 20.03 33.24
N GLY A 475 22.90 19.20 32.24
CA GLY A 475 24.13 18.40 32.18
C GLY A 475 25.34 19.07 31.52
N ARG A 476 25.20 20.27 30.92
CA ARG A 476 26.24 20.89 30.06
C ARG A 476 27.17 21.90 30.73
N THR A 477 27.03 22.13 32.04
CA THR A 477 27.99 22.94 32.81
C THR A 477 29.27 22.17 33.20
N ALA A 478 29.44 20.94 32.74
CA ALA A 478 30.66 20.15 32.92
C ALA A 478 31.23 19.64 31.59
N ARG A 479 32.52 19.95 31.36
CA ARG A 479 33.44 19.49 30.29
C ARG A 479 33.41 20.27 28.95
N PHE A 480 34.45 21.10 28.81
CA PHE A 480 35.08 21.55 27.55
C PHE A 480 36.52 21.00 27.50
N TYR A 481 37.23 21.18 26.37
CA TYR A 481 38.54 20.59 25.96
C TYR A 481 38.43 19.11 25.45
N ASP A 482 39.12 18.66 24.38
CA ASP A 482 40.19 19.27 23.55
C ASP A 482 40.25 18.74 22.08
N SER A 483 41.40 18.90 21.40
CA SER A 483 41.69 18.95 19.94
C SER A 483 43.07 18.31 19.58
N SER A 484 43.57 18.08 18.34
CA SER A 484 43.07 18.11 16.93
C SER A 484 44.07 17.42 15.94
N ASP A 485 43.57 17.09 14.73
CA ASP A 485 44.27 17.04 13.40
C ASP A 485 45.32 15.99 12.92
N GLU A 486 45.20 15.73 11.60
CA GLU A 486 46.17 15.35 10.51
C GLU A 486 46.84 13.96 10.28
N GLY A 487 47.28 13.72 9.01
CA GLY A 487 47.73 12.45 8.36
C GLY A 487 49.27 12.26 8.19
N PRO A 488 49.87 11.69 7.08
CA PRO A 488 49.38 11.31 5.73
C PRO A 488 49.85 9.91 5.15
N ARG A 489 50.43 9.81 3.91
CA ARG A 489 50.37 8.65 2.93
C ARG A 489 51.69 7.94 2.49
N GLY A 490 51.58 6.75 1.87
CA GLY A 490 52.45 6.20 0.76
C GLY A 490 53.17 4.85 1.03
N PRO A 491 53.72 4.07 0.04
CA PRO A 491 53.87 4.28 -1.42
C PRO A 491 53.42 3.08 -2.33
N SER A 492 54.16 2.73 -3.41
CA SER A 492 53.64 2.21 -4.71
C SER A 492 54.39 1.06 -5.41
N GLU A 493 53.69 0.37 -6.33
CA GLU A 493 54.16 -0.19 -7.63
C GLU A 493 53.00 -0.10 -8.67
N GLY A 494 53.07 -0.40 -9.97
CA GLY A 494 54.11 -1.01 -10.83
C GLY A 494 53.83 -0.74 -12.34
N ARG A 495 54.36 -1.52 -13.31
CA ARG A 495 54.04 -1.30 -14.76
C ARG A 495 54.14 -2.54 -15.69
N ARG A 496 53.14 -2.74 -16.57
CA ARG A 496 53.20 -3.59 -17.79
C ARG A 496 52.62 -2.85 -19.01
N SER A 497 52.97 -3.31 -20.21
CA SER A 497 52.66 -2.67 -21.52
C SER A 497 51.27 -3.03 -22.05
N ASP A 498 50.65 -2.08 -22.76
CA ASP A 498 49.20 -1.84 -22.65
C ASP A 498 48.67 -1.27 -24.00
N VAL A 499 47.64 -1.88 -24.61
CA VAL A 499 47.17 -1.59 -26.00
C VAL A 499 46.16 -0.45 -26.05
N ARG A 500 46.48 0.67 -26.72
CA ARG A 500 45.66 1.89 -26.72
C ARG A 500 44.72 1.95 -27.95
N LEU A 501 43.41 1.91 -27.69
CA LEU A 501 42.33 2.02 -28.70
C LEU A 501 41.67 3.40 -28.64
N ARG A 502 41.01 3.84 -29.72
CA ARG A 502 40.18 5.08 -29.75
C ARG A 502 38.71 4.71 -29.98
N LEU A 503 37.79 5.35 -29.28
CA LEU A 503 36.34 5.08 -29.40
C LEU A 503 35.57 6.34 -29.76
N SER A 504 34.50 6.18 -30.56
CA SER A 504 33.58 7.26 -30.94
C SER A 504 32.13 6.85 -30.76
N LEU A 505 31.34 7.71 -30.11
CA LEU A 505 29.89 7.53 -29.94
C LEU A 505 29.14 7.88 -31.25
N VAL A 506 28.07 7.15 -31.59
CA VAL A 506 27.19 7.44 -32.74
C VAL A 506 25.74 7.52 -32.28
N ALA A 507 25.05 8.62 -32.61
CA ALA A 507 23.67 8.87 -32.20
C ALA A 507 22.63 8.44 -33.26
N ASP A 508 21.79 7.47 -32.89
CA ASP A 508 20.33 7.39 -33.15
C ASP A 508 19.75 7.42 -34.58
N ARG A 509 20.49 7.20 -35.68
CA ARG A 509 19.87 7.15 -37.04
C ARG A 509 20.27 6.02 -38.01
N LEU A 510 20.83 4.89 -37.54
CA LEU A 510 21.28 3.79 -38.41
C LEU A 510 20.64 2.40 -38.17
N GLU A 511 19.76 2.22 -37.19
CA GLU A 511 19.20 0.89 -36.85
C GLU A 511 18.54 0.15 -38.03
N ASN A 512 17.77 0.86 -38.86
CA ASN A 512 16.99 0.23 -39.94
C ASN A 512 17.85 -0.42 -41.05
N ALA A 513 19.13 -0.09 -41.16
CA ALA A 513 20.05 -0.67 -42.16
C ALA A 513 20.91 -1.81 -41.61
N ALA A 514 21.11 -1.89 -40.29
CA ALA A 514 21.88 -2.96 -39.66
C ALA A 514 20.99 -4.17 -39.31
N LEU A 515 19.72 -3.93 -38.94
CA LEU A 515 18.78 -4.99 -38.57
C LEU A 515 18.38 -5.89 -39.76
N SER A 516 18.37 -5.38 -41.00
CA SER A 516 18.14 -6.19 -42.20
C SER A 516 19.27 -7.20 -42.46
N TYR A 517 20.52 -6.84 -42.14
CA TYR A 517 21.66 -7.74 -42.24
C TYR A 517 21.53 -8.94 -41.28
N TRP A 518 20.90 -8.73 -40.11
CA TRP A 518 20.66 -9.78 -39.11
C TRP A 518 19.41 -10.62 -39.36
N SER A 519 18.43 -10.14 -40.16
CA SER A 519 17.27 -10.94 -40.56
C SER A 519 17.57 -11.93 -41.68
N ASP A 520 18.44 -11.57 -42.64
CA ASP A 520 18.82 -12.47 -43.75
C ASP A 520 19.99 -13.40 -43.39
N GLY A 521 20.91 -12.97 -42.52
CA GLY A 521 22.01 -13.80 -42.02
C GLY A 521 21.60 -15.02 -41.17
N ARG A 522 20.30 -15.19 -40.85
CA ARG A 522 19.72 -16.39 -40.23
C ARG A 522 18.77 -17.16 -41.16
N ARG A 523 19.00 -17.07 -42.48
CA ARG A 523 18.31 -17.86 -43.51
C ARG A 523 19.27 -18.58 -44.46
N SER A 524 20.18 -19.35 -43.89
CA SER A 524 20.90 -20.42 -44.59
C SER A 524 21.08 -21.60 -43.64
N ASP A 525 19.98 -22.31 -43.37
CA ASP A 525 19.88 -23.78 -43.39
C ASP A 525 18.54 -24.27 -42.81
N ALA A 526 17.99 -25.34 -43.41
CA ALA A 526 16.69 -25.97 -43.14
C ALA A 526 15.42 -25.13 -43.42
N GLY A 527 14.48 -25.69 -44.19
CA GLY A 527 13.24 -25.03 -44.62
C GLY A 527 11.96 -25.65 -44.03
N ALA A 528 10.93 -24.81 -43.87
CA ALA A 528 9.49 -25.10 -43.65
C ALA A 528 8.81 -23.76 -43.23
N PRO A 529 7.47 -23.59 -43.35
CA PRO A 529 6.91 -22.29 -43.70
C PRO A 529 6.58 -21.35 -42.53
N SER A 530 6.51 -20.06 -42.87
CA SER A 530 6.27 -18.93 -41.97
C SER A 530 4.85 -18.87 -41.38
N GLY A 531 4.75 -18.88 -40.05
CA GLY A 531 3.57 -18.44 -39.29
C GLY A 531 3.61 -16.93 -38.97
N PRO A 532 2.47 -16.28 -38.67
CA PRO A 532 2.41 -14.84 -38.44
C PRO A 532 2.93 -14.44 -37.04
N ALA A 533 3.60 -13.28 -36.96
CA ALA A 533 4.14 -12.76 -35.71
C ALA A 533 3.04 -12.50 -34.65
N VAL A 534 3.27 -13.00 -33.44
CA VAL A 534 2.33 -12.91 -32.31
C VAL A 534 2.28 -11.47 -31.79
N SER A 535 1.09 -10.85 -31.82
CA SER A 535 0.91 -9.45 -31.43
C SER A 535 0.75 -9.28 -29.91
N ASP A 536 1.70 -8.57 -29.31
CA ASP A 536 1.74 -8.35 -27.86
C ASP A 536 0.59 -7.48 -27.34
N ASN A 537 0.36 -7.61 -26.04
CA ASN A 537 -0.43 -6.67 -25.27
C ASN A 537 0.51 -5.75 -24.46
N ASP A 538 1.47 -5.16 -25.16
CA ASP A 538 2.16 -3.89 -24.86
C ASP A 538 2.74 -3.35 -26.19
N ASP A 539 2.75 -2.03 -26.37
CA ASP A 539 2.83 -1.41 -27.70
C ASP A 539 4.22 -1.45 -28.39
N SER A 540 4.21 -1.86 -29.66
CA SER A 540 5.26 -1.68 -30.68
C SER A 540 4.67 -1.18 -32.02
N PRO A 541 5.42 -0.47 -32.88
CA PRO A 541 4.86 0.28 -34.02
C PRO A 541 4.77 -0.54 -35.32
N SER A 542 3.73 -0.28 -36.12
CA SER A 542 3.58 -0.84 -37.48
C SER A 542 3.61 0.28 -38.54
N PHE A 543 4.58 0.23 -39.45
CA PHE A 543 4.74 1.19 -40.56
C PHE A 543 3.70 1.02 -41.68
N VAL A 544 3.62 2.05 -42.54
CA VAL A 544 2.68 2.19 -43.66
C VAL A 544 3.02 1.22 -44.80
N SER A 545 1.99 0.57 -45.37
CA SER A 545 2.05 -0.11 -46.67
C SER A 545 1.21 0.64 -47.69
N CYS A 546 1.80 1.00 -48.83
CA CYS A 546 1.12 1.70 -49.92
C CYS A 546 0.11 0.83 -50.67
N SER A 547 -0.81 1.51 -51.36
CA SER A 547 -1.94 0.97 -52.11
C SER A 547 -1.55 0.14 -53.34
N SER A 548 -2.24 -0.99 -53.55
CA SER A 548 -2.70 -1.41 -54.88
C SER A 548 -3.89 -2.36 -54.77
N SER A 549 -4.72 -2.39 -55.81
CA SER A 549 -5.90 -3.25 -55.95
C SER A 549 -6.18 -3.46 -57.45
N PRO A 550 -7.07 -4.39 -57.85
CA PRO A 550 -7.31 -5.72 -57.31
C PRO A 550 -7.19 -6.81 -58.39
N SER A 551 -7.13 -8.09 -58.00
CA SER A 551 -7.50 -9.21 -58.90
C SER A 551 -8.56 -10.10 -58.23
N ARG A 552 -9.52 -10.55 -59.04
CA ARG A 552 -10.68 -11.38 -58.64
C ARG A 552 -10.45 -12.84 -59.03
N ARG A 553 -11.34 -13.70 -58.49
CA ARG A 553 -11.60 -15.13 -58.79
C ARG A 553 -10.78 -16.08 -57.90
N SER A 554 -11.29 -17.01 -57.09
CA SER A 554 -12.58 -17.75 -56.90
C SER A 554 -12.38 -19.24 -57.18
N CYS A 555 -13.11 -20.09 -56.44
CA CYS A 555 -13.16 -21.55 -56.52
C CYS A 555 -11.98 -22.30 -55.84
N ASP A 556 -12.12 -23.55 -55.42
CA ASP A 556 -13.20 -24.20 -54.62
C ASP A 556 -12.70 -25.58 -54.13
N MET A 557 -13.47 -26.24 -53.26
CA MET A 557 -13.55 -27.71 -53.07
C MET A 557 -12.42 -28.53 -52.37
N SER A 558 -12.93 -29.43 -51.51
CA SER A 558 -12.50 -30.82 -51.21
C SER A 558 -11.22 -31.13 -50.39
N THR A 559 -11.47 -31.63 -49.17
CA THR A 559 -10.74 -32.67 -48.42
C THR A 559 -11.10 -34.09 -48.99
N PRO A 560 -10.65 -35.28 -48.48
CA PRO A 560 -10.00 -35.59 -47.18
C PRO A 560 -8.93 -36.74 -47.18
N THR A 561 -8.61 -37.24 -45.96
CA THR A 561 -7.96 -38.56 -45.61
C THR A 561 -6.48 -38.78 -45.99
N SER A 562 -5.64 -39.54 -45.25
CA SER A 562 -5.79 -40.35 -44.01
C SER A 562 -4.48 -40.38 -43.18
N LEU A 563 -4.49 -41.09 -42.03
CA LEU A 563 -3.32 -41.52 -41.23
C LEU A 563 -2.30 -42.30 -42.13
N ASP A 564 -1.00 -42.46 -41.81
CA ASP A 564 -0.45 -42.94 -40.53
C ASP A 564 1.09 -42.80 -40.38
N THR A 565 1.57 -43.02 -39.14
CA THR A 565 2.95 -43.40 -38.71
C THR A 565 4.20 -42.58 -39.10
N TRP A 566 4.87 -42.07 -38.06
CA TRP A 566 6.32 -41.86 -38.03
C TRP A 566 7.10 -43.20 -38.06
N GLU A 567 8.43 -43.14 -38.21
CA GLU A 567 9.40 -44.25 -38.19
C GLU A 567 9.57 -45.08 -39.48
N SER A 568 10.16 -44.48 -40.53
CA SER A 568 11.21 -45.13 -41.37
C SER A 568 11.79 -44.19 -42.45
N ALA A 569 12.76 -43.33 -42.10
CA ALA A 569 13.64 -42.65 -43.07
C ALA A 569 14.92 -42.04 -42.46
N ARG A 570 15.52 -42.67 -41.44
CA ARG A 570 16.88 -42.31 -40.97
C ARG A 570 17.91 -43.28 -41.58
N SER A 571 18.07 -43.22 -42.90
CA SER A 571 19.08 -43.97 -43.66
C SER A 571 19.38 -43.27 -44.98
N CYS A 572 20.55 -43.55 -45.58
CA CYS A 572 20.98 -43.06 -46.90
C CYS A 572 21.34 -41.56 -47.02
N LEU A 573 22.15 -41.08 -46.08
CA LEU A 573 23.20 -40.11 -46.42
C LEU A 573 24.28 -40.85 -47.24
N SER A 574 24.20 -40.84 -48.58
CA SER A 574 25.36 -41.04 -49.47
C SER A 574 25.02 -40.78 -50.95
N ASN A 575 25.91 -40.02 -51.61
CA ASN A 575 26.16 -40.01 -53.06
C ASN A 575 25.08 -39.44 -54.00
N ALA A 576 25.17 -38.15 -54.34
CA ALA A 576 25.58 -37.70 -55.69
C ALA A 576 25.58 -36.16 -55.86
N PRO A 577 26.65 -35.57 -56.43
CA PRO A 577 26.67 -34.25 -57.11
C PRO A 577 26.73 -34.44 -58.66
N PRO A 578 26.86 -33.40 -59.52
CA PRO A 578 26.43 -31.98 -59.48
C PRO A 578 25.68 -31.52 -60.77
N GLN A 579 25.44 -30.21 -60.93
CA GLN A 579 25.10 -29.46 -62.18
C GLN A 579 23.69 -29.72 -62.80
N ALA A 580 23.01 -28.77 -63.45
CA ALA A 580 23.19 -27.32 -63.67
C ALA A 580 21.79 -26.62 -63.65
N GLN A 581 21.66 -25.31 -63.34
CA GLN A 581 21.44 -24.19 -64.29
C GLN A 581 20.31 -24.42 -65.34
N GLU A 582 19.43 -23.48 -65.68
CA GLU A 582 19.62 -22.02 -65.72
C GLU A 582 18.30 -21.23 -65.83
N ALA A 583 18.15 -20.12 -65.08
CA ALA A 583 17.28 -18.97 -65.41
C ALA A 583 17.70 -17.75 -64.55
N ALA A 584 17.96 -16.60 -65.18
CA ALA A 584 18.67 -15.49 -64.53
C ALA A 584 17.79 -14.53 -63.70
N PRO A 585 18.28 -14.01 -62.55
CA PRO A 585 17.59 -12.98 -61.77
C PRO A 585 18.07 -11.55 -62.08
N CYS A 586 17.17 -10.57 -61.96
CA CYS A 586 17.51 -9.15 -62.02
C CYS A 586 18.39 -8.73 -60.83
N GLN A 587 19.52 -8.08 -61.11
CA GLN A 587 20.49 -7.68 -60.08
C GLN A 587 20.07 -6.40 -59.35
N GLY A 588 19.92 -6.48 -58.03
CA GLY A 588 20.06 -5.33 -57.13
C GLY A 588 21.54 -4.96 -56.91
N PRO A 589 21.84 -3.81 -56.29
CA PRO A 589 23.22 -3.38 -56.06
C PRO A 589 23.97 -4.37 -55.16
N SER A 590 25.20 -4.72 -55.54
CA SER A 590 26.01 -5.68 -54.79
C SER A 590 26.35 -5.15 -53.39
N ALA A 591 26.59 -6.06 -52.44
CA ALA A 591 26.92 -5.70 -51.05
C ALA A 591 28.14 -4.77 -50.92
N SER A 592 29.05 -4.76 -51.90
CA SER A 592 30.20 -3.83 -51.91
C SER A 592 29.83 -2.40 -52.32
N ALA A 593 28.74 -2.20 -53.07
CA ALA A 593 28.18 -0.88 -53.38
C ALA A 593 27.50 -0.29 -52.13
N LEU A 594 26.64 -1.06 -51.46
CA LEU A 594 25.97 -0.63 -50.23
C LEU A 594 26.99 -0.33 -49.11
N ALA A 595 28.04 -1.14 -48.97
CA ALA A 595 29.13 -0.88 -48.02
C ALA A 595 29.98 0.35 -48.38
N LYS A 596 30.08 0.72 -49.67
CA LYS A 596 30.71 1.97 -50.12
C LYS A 596 29.83 3.18 -49.82
N GLU A 597 28.52 3.11 -50.07
CA GLU A 597 27.56 4.16 -49.70
C GLU A 597 27.56 4.39 -48.18
N LEU A 598 27.50 3.32 -47.37
CA LEU A 598 27.55 3.44 -45.92
C LEU A 598 28.86 4.14 -45.46
N LYS A 599 30.01 3.78 -46.05
CA LYS A 599 31.31 4.44 -45.77
C LYS A 599 31.38 5.89 -46.26
N GLN A 600 30.70 6.25 -47.36
CA GLN A 600 30.61 7.63 -47.83
C GLN A 600 29.67 8.49 -46.97
N GLU A 601 28.53 7.94 -46.55
CA GLU A 601 27.55 8.68 -45.74
C GLU A 601 28.04 8.88 -44.30
N LEU A 602 28.75 7.89 -43.73
CA LEU A 602 29.48 8.03 -42.47
C LEU A 602 30.56 9.14 -42.55
N ARG A 603 31.29 9.24 -43.67
CA ARG A 603 32.28 10.32 -43.90
C ARG A 603 31.65 11.68 -44.18
N ARG A 604 30.43 11.74 -44.75
CA ARG A 604 29.70 13.00 -44.99
C ARG A 604 29.08 13.58 -43.72
N ARG A 605 28.71 12.74 -42.76
CA ARG A 605 28.02 13.18 -41.51
C ARG A 605 28.93 13.27 -40.29
N SER A 606 30.17 12.79 -40.37
CA SER A 606 31.18 12.96 -39.31
C SER A 606 31.72 14.40 -39.25
N ASN A 607 30.90 15.36 -38.80
CA ASN A 607 31.43 16.64 -38.33
C ASN A 607 32.04 16.41 -36.94
N PRO A 608 33.36 16.60 -36.69
CA PRO A 608 34.03 16.04 -35.51
C PRO A 608 33.74 16.68 -34.15
N ARG A 609 32.64 17.44 -33.98
CA ARG A 609 32.45 18.35 -32.83
C ARG A 609 31.46 17.93 -31.75
N ASP A 610 30.54 16.99 -32.00
CA ASP A 610 29.47 16.64 -31.04
C ASP A 610 29.49 15.19 -30.51
N GLY A 611 30.53 14.40 -30.81
CA GLY A 611 30.66 13.02 -30.33
C GLY A 611 31.64 12.88 -29.17
N ARG A 612 31.21 12.31 -28.02
CA ARG A 612 32.15 11.89 -26.97
C ARG A 612 33.13 10.85 -27.52
N GLN A 613 34.42 11.09 -27.31
CA GLN A 613 35.50 10.15 -27.61
C GLN A 613 36.26 9.80 -26.32
N THR A 614 36.68 8.54 -26.20
CA THR A 614 37.63 8.10 -25.16
C THR A 614 38.71 7.23 -25.77
N SER A 615 39.81 7.04 -25.05
CA SER A 615 40.85 6.07 -25.40
C SER A 615 41.06 5.08 -24.27
N VAL A 616 40.71 3.83 -24.50
CA VAL A 616 40.83 2.75 -23.50
C VAL A 616 42.10 1.97 -23.77
N VAL A 617 42.78 1.55 -22.71
CA VAL A 617 44.00 0.75 -22.79
C VAL A 617 43.73 -0.65 -22.22
N VAL A 618 44.07 -1.72 -22.94
CA VAL A 618 43.71 -3.12 -22.63
C VAL A 618 44.84 -4.11 -22.98
N SER A 619 44.77 -5.34 -22.47
CA SER A 619 45.63 -6.44 -22.93
C SER A 619 45.12 -6.96 -24.29
N PRO A 620 45.98 -7.40 -25.24
CA PRO A 620 45.51 -8.02 -26.49
C PRO A 620 44.66 -9.28 -26.26
N ASP A 621 44.84 -9.97 -25.14
CA ASP A 621 44.09 -11.19 -24.77
C ASP A 621 42.70 -10.90 -24.16
N THR A 622 42.34 -9.62 -23.99
CA THR A 622 41.03 -9.22 -23.43
C THR A 622 39.90 -9.62 -24.39
N CYS A 623 38.78 -10.14 -23.90
CA CYS A 623 37.64 -10.45 -24.77
C CYS A 623 36.83 -9.19 -25.13
N VAL A 624 36.07 -9.24 -26.23
CA VAL A 624 35.21 -8.13 -26.69
C VAL A 624 34.18 -7.75 -25.63
N GLN A 625 33.67 -8.71 -24.85
CA GLN A 625 32.76 -8.45 -23.73
C GLN A 625 33.45 -7.69 -22.59
N ASP A 626 34.69 -8.04 -22.22
CA ASP A 626 35.47 -7.30 -21.20
C ASP A 626 35.84 -5.90 -21.68
N LEU A 627 36.22 -5.76 -22.97
CA LEU A 627 36.42 -4.45 -23.59
C LEU A 627 35.12 -3.64 -23.52
N LYS A 628 33.98 -4.23 -23.88
CA LYS A 628 32.67 -3.59 -23.79
C LYS A 628 32.39 -3.10 -22.36
N THR A 629 32.59 -3.93 -21.33
CA THR A 629 32.45 -3.51 -19.93
C THR A 629 33.39 -2.36 -19.57
N LYS A 630 34.66 -2.39 -20.00
CA LYS A 630 35.63 -1.32 -19.75
C LYS A 630 35.27 -0.01 -20.46
N VAL A 631 34.76 -0.10 -21.68
CA VAL A 631 34.24 1.05 -22.45
C VAL A 631 32.98 1.63 -21.80
N GLN A 632 32.07 0.78 -21.28
CA GLN A 632 30.90 1.23 -20.53
C GLN A 632 31.30 1.97 -19.24
N GLN A 633 32.35 1.52 -18.53
CA GLN A 633 32.88 2.20 -17.35
C GLN A 633 33.48 3.58 -17.68
N GLU A 634 34.28 3.66 -18.76
CA GLU A 634 34.95 4.90 -19.19
C GLU A 634 33.98 5.93 -19.79
N LEU A 635 33.03 5.51 -20.62
CA LEU A 635 32.03 6.40 -21.23
C LEU A 635 30.83 6.69 -20.32
N ARG A 636 30.59 5.87 -19.28
CA ARG A 636 29.42 5.90 -18.39
C ARG A 636 28.07 5.81 -19.13
N ILE A 637 28.04 5.05 -20.22
CA ILE A 637 26.88 4.82 -21.08
C ILE A 637 26.74 3.29 -21.27
N ALA A 638 25.51 2.77 -21.26
CA ALA A 638 25.25 1.36 -21.55
C ALA A 638 25.25 1.12 -23.07
N ILE A 639 26.02 0.11 -23.46
CA ILE A 639 26.33 -0.20 -24.84
C ILE A 639 25.65 -1.53 -25.16
N ALA A 640 24.84 -1.57 -26.21
CA ALA A 640 24.27 -2.81 -26.73
C ALA A 640 25.40 -3.68 -27.32
N SER A 641 26.23 -3.09 -28.19
CA SER A 641 27.32 -3.78 -28.90
C SER A 641 28.42 -2.80 -29.37
N LEU A 642 29.60 -3.36 -29.66
CA LEU A 642 30.74 -2.65 -30.26
C LEU A 642 30.88 -3.03 -31.74
N SER A 643 31.26 -2.08 -32.57
CA SER A 643 31.60 -2.30 -33.99
C SER A 643 33.02 -1.81 -34.27
N GLY A 644 33.81 -2.63 -34.98
CA GLY A 644 35.16 -2.30 -35.43
C GLY A 644 35.28 -2.14 -36.95
N PRO A 645 36.51 -2.06 -37.49
CA PRO A 645 36.77 -1.85 -38.91
C PRO A 645 36.15 -2.90 -39.85
N GLY A 646 35.92 -4.11 -39.33
CA GLY A 646 35.29 -5.24 -40.05
C GLY A 646 33.77 -5.43 -39.81
N GLY A 647 33.13 -4.61 -38.98
CA GLY A 647 31.71 -4.75 -38.62
C GLY A 647 31.46 -4.98 -37.13
N LEU A 648 30.31 -5.57 -36.78
CA LEU A 648 29.92 -5.84 -35.39
C LEU A 648 30.85 -6.88 -34.76
N LEU A 649 31.38 -6.60 -33.57
CA LEU A 649 32.31 -7.49 -32.88
C LEU A 649 31.55 -8.56 -32.09
N HIS A 650 31.97 -9.82 -32.22
CA HIS A 650 31.36 -10.93 -31.49
C HIS A 650 31.80 -10.94 -30.01
N PRO A 651 30.89 -11.05 -29.01
CA PRO A 651 31.23 -10.80 -27.60
C PRO A 651 32.30 -11.74 -27.01
N LEU A 652 32.36 -12.98 -27.49
CA LEU A 652 33.24 -14.03 -26.94
C LEU A 652 34.62 -14.10 -27.59
N TRP A 653 34.90 -13.31 -28.63
CA TRP A 653 36.23 -13.28 -29.25
C TRP A 653 37.21 -12.44 -28.44
N THR A 654 38.47 -12.83 -28.43
CA THR A 654 39.59 -11.97 -28.02
C THR A 654 39.82 -10.85 -29.03
N LEU A 655 40.50 -9.77 -28.63
CA LEU A 655 40.77 -8.64 -29.54
C LEU A 655 41.67 -9.03 -30.73
N SER A 656 42.55 -10.01 -30.54
CA SER A 656 43.36 -10.61 -31.61
C SER A 656 42.51 -11.43 -32.59
N GLU A 657 41.60 -12.29 -32.11
CA GLU A 657 40.64 -13.03 -32.96
C GLU A 657 39.67 -12.09 -33.70
N ALA A 658 39.28 -10.98 -33.07
CA ALA A 658 38.45 -9.94 -33.68
C ALA A 658 39.22 -9.02 -34.64
N GLY A 659 40.54 -9.20 -34.80
CA GLY A 659 41.39 -8.42 -35.70
C GLY A 659 41.60 -6.95 -35.32
N VAL A 660 41.39 -6.59 -34.04
CA VAL A 660 41.44 -5.21 -33.55
C VAL A 660 42.87 -4.83 -33.14
N CYS A 661 43.44 -3.83 -33.81
CA CYS A 661 44.83 -3.39 -33.64
C CYS A 661 44.96 -2.15 -32.75
N SER A 662 46.15 -1.94 -32.16
CA SER A 662 46.46 -0.72 -31.42
C SER A 662 46.32 0.52 -32.32
N GLY A 663 45.53 1.50 -31.89
CA GLY A 663 45.21 2.70 -32.68
C GLY A 663 43.90 2.63 -33.49
N ASP A 664 43.23 1.47 -33.56
CA ASP A 664 41.95 1.35 -34.24
C ASP A 664 40.85 2.22 -33.60
N THR A 665 39.88 2.62 -34.43
CA THR A 665 38.68 3.35 -34.00
C THR A 665 37.47 2.43 -33.96
N LEU A 666 36.88 2.28 -32.78
CA LEU A 666 35.68 1.48 -32.53
C LEU A 666 34.45 2.37 -32.30
N PHE A 667 33.27 1.88 -32.70
CA PHE A 667 31.99 2.55 -32.51
C PHE A 667 31.13 1.80 -31.47
N ALA A 668 30.51 2.57 -30.57
CA ALA A 668 29.60 2.05 -29.55
C ALA A 668 28.14 2.31 -29.92
N ILE A 669 27.31 1.26 -29.91
CA ILE A 669 25.86 1.33 -30.15
C ILE A 669 25.14 1.39 -28.80
N CYS A 670 24.36 2.44 -28.55
CA CYS A 670 23.72 2.70 -27.25
C CYS A 670 22.35 2.02 -27.12
N CYS A 671 21.90 1.75 -25.89
CA CYS A 671 20.52 1.32 -25.63
C CYS A 671 19.55 2.54 -25.60
N PRO A 672 18.38 2.50 -26.25
CA PRO A 672 17.37 3.56 -26.13
C PRO A 672 16.72 3.58 -24.74
N ALA A 673 16.29 4.76 -24.29
CA ALA A 673 15.59 4.91 -23.02
C ALA A 673 14.11 4.53 -23.17
N THR A 674 13.56 3.75 -22.24
CA THR A 674 12.19 3.19 -22.37
C THR A 674 11.36 3.39 -21.10
N ILE A 675 10.12 3.88 -21.24
CA ILE A 675 9.17 4.04 -20.13
C ILE A 675 8.26 2.79 -20.04
N ALA A 676 8.35 2.09 -18.92
CA ALA A 676 7.47 0.99 -18.54
C ALA A 676 6.44 1.45 -17.50
N SER A 677 5.17 1.12 -17.71
CA SER A 677 4.09 1.23 -16.72
C SER A 677 2.97 0.26 -17.06
N SER A 678 2.01 0.09 -16.15
CA SER A 678 0.85 -0.78 -16.33
C SER A 678 -0.43 0.00 -16.03
N ARG A 679 -1.49 -0.25 -16.80
CA ARG A 679 -2.86 0.28 -16.57
C ARG A 679 -3.46 -0.07 -15.21
N ARG A 680 -2.85 -1.00 -14.46
CA ARG A 680 -3.24 -1.37 -13.08
C ARG A 680 -2.21 -0.98 -12.02
N SER A 681 -1.12 -0.31 -12.38
CA SER A 681 -0.10 0.18 -11.44
C SER A 681 -0.08 1.71 -11.41
N SER A 682 0.14 2.30 -10.24
CA SER A 682 0.35 3.73 -10.03
C SER A 682 1.79 4.19 -10.28
N VAL A 683 2.67 3.27 -10.72
CA VAL A 683 4.12 3.49 -10.84
C VAL A 683 4.52 3.54 -12.32
N PHE A 684 5.45 4.44 -12.64
CA PHE A 684 6.24 4.42 -13.88
C PHE A 684 7.68 4.02 -13.56
N ALA A 685 8.34 3.36 -14.51
CA ALA A 685 9.77 3.11 -14.51
C ALA A 685 10.37 3.59 -15.83
N LEU A 686 11.47 4.34 -15.79
CA LEU A 686 12.30 4.67 -16.94
C LEU A 686 13.59 3.85 -16.86
N THR A 687 13.86 3.04 -17.87
CA THR A 687 15.18 2.45 -18.08
C THR A 687 16.02 3.46 -18.86
N ARG A 688 17.16 3.87 -18.31
CA ARG A 688 18.05 4.88 -18.90
C ARG A 688 19.06 4.28 -19.88
N ARG A 689 19.68 5.16 -20.68
CA ARG A 689 20.83 4.87 -21.55
C ARG A 689 22.07 4.36 -20.83
N ASP A 690 22.15 4.46 -19.50
CA ASP A 690 23.24 3.93 -18.66
C ASP A 690 22.92 2.54 -18.05
N GLY A 691 21.75 1.97 -18.34
CA GLY A 691 21.29 0.68 -17.79
C GLY A 691 20.70 0.76 -16.38
N SER A 692 20.63 1.96 -15.77
CA SER A 692 19.93 2.19 -14.51
C SER A 692 18.43 2.40 -14.72
N ALA A 693 17.62 2.00 -13.73
CA ALA A 693 16.18 2.23 -13.71
C ALA A 693 15.80 3.32 -12.69
N VAL A 694 14.91 4.23 -13.09
CA VAL A 694 14.31 5.25 -12.19
C VAL A 694 12.81 4.99 -12.11
N THR A 695 12.28 4.85 -10.89
CA THR A 695 10.84 4.70 -10.64
C THR A 695 10.24 5.99 -10.06
N TRP A 696 9.01 6.31 -10.43
CA TRP A 696 8.24 7.40 -9.81
C TRP A 696 6.73 7.11 -9.83
N GLY A 697 5.99 7.77 -8.94
CA GLY A 697 4.57 7.49 -8.66
C GLY A 697 4.37 6.33 -7.69
N GLY A 698 3.28 6.39 -6.91
CA GLY A 698 2.99 5.47 -5.82
C GLY A 698 4.11 5.41 -4.79
N SER A 699 4.34 4.23 -4.20
CA SER A 699 5.47 3.96 -3.31
C SER A 699 6.84 3.86 -4.02
N GLY A 700 6.94 4.30 -5.29
CA GLY A 700 8.13 4.24 -6.13
C GLY A 700 9.32 5.11 -5.69
N ASP A 701 9.12 6.05 -4.75
CA ASP A 701 10.18 6.90 -4.18
C ASP A 701 11.06 6.18 -3.13
N SER A 702 10.70 4.97 -2.70
CA SER A 702 11.40 4.24 -1.62
C SER A 702 12.62 3.42 -2.07
N SER A 703 13.19 3.73 -3.23
CA SER A 703 14.21 2.90 -3.91
C SER A 703 15.65 3.09 -3.41
N CYS A 704 15.88 3.88 -2.37
CA CYS A 704 17.22 4.28 -1.90
C CYS A 704 18.13 3.15 -1.39
N ASN A 705 17.58 1.97 -1.05
CA ASN A 705 18.33 0.80 -0.60
C ASN A 705 18.46 -0.33 -1.66
N LEU A 706 17.94 -0.14 -2.87
CA LEU A 706 17.89 -1.19 -3.92
C LEU A 706 18.81 -0.90 -5.13
N GLN A 707 19.51 0.23 -5.10
CA GLN A 707 20.26 0.77 -6.24
C GLN A 707 21.49 -0.08 -6.63
N GLU A 708 22.04 -0.88 -5.71
CA GLU A 708 23.11 -1.85 -5.99
C GLU A 708 22.61 -3.16 -6.65
N GLN A 709 21.33 -3.53 -6.46
CA GLN A 709 20.77 -4.80 -6.97
C GLN A 709 20.02 -4.65 -8.31
N LEU A 710 19.71 -3.41 -8.73
CA LEU A 710 18.97 -3.10 -9.95
C LEU A 710 19.88 -2.71 -11.14
N GLN A 711 21.05 -3.33 -11.25
CA GLN A 711 21.91 -3.18 -12.42
C GLN A 711 21.50 -4.14 -13.54
N GLU A 712 21.51 -3.61 -14.77
CA GLU A 712 21.24 -4.33 -16.03
C GLU A 712 19.82 -4.92 -16.13
N VAL A 713 18.80 -4.19 -15.66
CA VAL A 713 17.39 -4.63 -15.75
C VAL A 713 16.83 -4.44 -17.16
N VAL A 714 16.24 -5.51 -17.71
CA VAL A 714 15.61 -5.54 -19.05
C VAL A 714 14.11 -5.32 -18.99
N GLN A 715 13.42 -5.88 -17.99
CA GLN A 715 11.96 -5.80 -17.89
C GLN A 715 11.49 -5.86 -16.42
N ILE A 716 10.56 -4.97 -16.03
CA ILE A 716 9.91 -4.99 -14.71
C ILE A 716 8.43 -5.38 -14.85
N ARG A 717 7.94 -6.17 -13.88
CA ARG A 717 6.54 -6.58 -13.71
C ARG A 717 6.12 -6.41 -12.25
N VAL A 718 4.83 -6.14 -12.05
CA VAL A 718 4.28 -5.69 -10.77
C VAL A 718 2.93 -6.38 -10.53
N ASN A 719 2.60 -6.66 -9.28
CA ASN A 719 1.25 -7.06 -8.84
C ASN A 719 0.75 -6.12 -7.72
N MET A 720 -0.29 -6.48 -6.96
CA MET A 720 -0.87 -5.55 -5.97
C MET A 720 0.06 -5.22 -4.80
N ALA A 721 1.06 -6.08 -4.51
CA ALA A 721 1.92 -5.92 -3.32
C ALA A 721 3.40 -6.32 -3.52
N ALA A 722 3.81 -6.73 -4.72
CA ALA A 722 5.15 -7.21 -5.02
C ALA A 722 5.60 -6.88 -6.46
N PHE A 723 6.92 -6.97 -6.67
CA PHE A 723 7.63 -6.62 -7.89
C PHE A 723 8.55 -7.75 -8.32
N ALA A 724 8.77 -7.89 -9.62
CA ALA A 724 9.73 -8.81 -10.23
C ALA A 724 10.43 -8.15 -11.43
N ALA A 725 11.76 -8.21 -11.48
CA ALA A 725 12.59 -7.66 -12.55
C ALA A 725 13.45 -8.73 -13.19
N ILE A 726 13.46 -8.80 -14.53
CA ILE A 726 14.36 -9.63 -15.33
C ILE A 726 15.64 -8.82 -15.60
N ARG A 727 16.81 -9.43 -15.36
CA ARG A 727 18.14 -8.86 -15.66
C ARG A 727 18.67 -9.35 -17.01
N SER A 728 19.70 -8.68 -17.52
CA SER A 728 20.45 -8.97 -18.75
C SER A 728 20.89 -10.44 -18.88
N ASP A 729 21.31 -11.03 -17.77
CA ASP A 729 21.71 -12.43 -17.62
C ASP A 729 20.53 -13.43 -17.55
N GLY A 730 19.30 -12.96 -17.71
CA GLY A 730 18.08 -13.75 -17.64
C GLY A 730 17.71 -14.21 -16.22
N SER A 731 18.37 -13.69 -15.17
CA SER A 731 17.98 -13.90 -13.77
C SER A 731 16.82 -12.99 -13.37
N VAL A 732 16.11 -13.35 -12.30
CA VAL A 732 14.99 -12.56 -11.75
C VAL A 732 15.27 -12.10 -10.32
N VAL A 733 15.03 -10.81 -10.06
CA VAL A 733 15.05 -10.21 -8.71
C VAL A 733 13.62 -9.86 -8.31
N THR A 734 13.22 -10.18 -7.09
CA THR A 734 11.87 -9.88 -6.55
C THR A 734 11.94 -9.10 -5.24
N TRP A 735 10.96 -8.24 -5.00
CA TRP A 735 10.83 -7.51 -3.74
C TRP A 735 9.36 -7.16 -3.43
N GLY A 736 9.08 -6.74 -2.19
CA GLY A 736 7.74 -6.44 -1.69
C GLY A 736 7.16 -7.55 -0.80
N SER A 737 5.84 -7.68 -0.76
CA SER A 737 5.15 -8.61 0.13
C SER A 737 5.49 -10.07 -0.18
N LYS A 738 6.05 -10.78 0.82
CA LYS A 738 6.37 -12.21 0.75
C LYS A 738 5.17 -13.05 0.31
N ALA A 739 3.97 -12.77 0.83
CA ALA A 739 2.75 -13.49 0.49
C ALA A 739 2.29 -13.29 -0.97
N ALA A 740 2.67 -12.18 -1.60
CA ALA A 740 2.34 -11.85 -2.99
C ALA A 740 3.46 -12.21 -3.99
N GLY A 741 4.50 -12.96 -3.56
CA GLY A 741 5.63 -13.34 -4.40
C GLY A 741 6.79 -12.34 -4.44
N GLY A 742 6.86 -11.41 -3.48
CA GLY A 742 8.05 -10.56 -3.28
C GLY A 742 9.26 -11.35 -2.77
N ASP A 743 9.04 -12.51 -2.17
CA ASP A 743 10.07 -13.50 -1.83
C ASP A 743 10.02 -14.66 -2.84
N SER A 744 11.06 -14.75 -3.67
CA SER A 744 11.25 -15.83 -4.66
C SER A 744 12.30 -16.85 -4.23
N SER A 745 12.80 -16.80 -2.98
CA SER A 745 13.90 -17.67 -2.50
C SER A 745 13.68 -19.16 -2.75
N ALA A 746 12.44 -19.64 -2.60
CA ALA A 746 12.04 -21.04 -2.82
C ALA A 746 12.13 -21.51 -4.29
N VAL A 747 12.18 -20.59 -5.26
CA VAL A 747 12.29 -20.89 -6.70
C VAL A 747 13.52 -20.25 -7.35
N ARG A 748 14.41 -19.64 -6.56
CA ARG A 748 15.52 -18.81 -7.02
C ARG A 748 16.41 -19.50 -8.06
N ASP A 749 16.72 -20.77 -7.86
CA ASP A 749 17.57 -21.54 -8.80
C ASP A 749 16.89 -21.87 -10.12
N GLN A 750 15.55 -21.86 -10.16
CA GLN A 750 14.74 -22.07 -11.35
C GLN A 750 14.56 -20.77 -12.17
N LEU A 751 14.70 -19.61 -11.54
CA LEU A 751 14.54 -18.29 -12.17
C LEU A 751 15.80 -17.84 -12.93
N ARG A 752 16.24 -18.68 -13.87
CA ARG A 752 17.35 -18.43 -14.81
C ARG A 752 16.87 -18.59 -16.26
N ASN A 753 17.43 -17.80 -17.17
CA ASN A 753 17.04 -17.73 -18.58
C ASN A 753 15.55 -17.40 -18.78
N VAL A 754 15.02 -16.46 -17.98
CA VAL A 754 13.61 -16.02 -18.04
C VAL A 754 13.41 -15.00 -19.17
N SER A 755 12.47 -15.28 -20.08
CA SER A 755 12.11 -14.38 -21.19
C SER A 755 10.95 -13.45 -20.86
N GLN A 756 9.95 -13.95 -20.12
CA GLN A 756 8.75 -13.19 -19.77
C GLN A 756 8.31 -13.46 -18.34
N ILE A 757 7.76 -12.44 -17.69
CA ILE A 757 7.03 -12.59 -16.42
C ILE A 757 5.61 -12.04 -16.63
N ARG A 758 4.62 -12.74 -16.09
CA ARG A 758 3.23 -12.29 -15.94
C ARG A 758 2.81 -12.39 -14.48
N SER A 759 1.84 -11.58 -14.08
CA SER A 759 1.32 -11.50 -12.72
C SER A 759 -0.20 -11.69 -12.68
N THR A 760 -0.69 -12.28 -11.60
CA THR A 760 -2.06 -12.09 -11.10
C THR A 760 -2.04 -10.97 -10.06
N SER A 761 -3.07 -10.82 -9.21
CA SER A 761 -3.02 -9.83 -8.12
C SER A 761 -1.95 -10.15 -7.05
N ASP A 762 -1.67 -11.44 -6.80
CA ASP A 762 -0.87 -11.90 -5.65
C ASP A 762 0.13 -13.02 -6.01
N ALA A 763 0.35 -13.30 -7.29
CA ALA A 763 1.31 -14.32 -7.74
C ALA A 763 1.98 -13.92 -9.06
N PHE A 764 3.07 -14.62 -9.37
CA PHE A 764 3.84 -14.47 -10.60
C PHE A 764 4.02 -15.82 -11.31
N ALA A 765 4.13 -15.75 -12.64
CA ALA A 765 4.53 -16.84 -13.50
C ALA A 765 5.63 -16.33 -14.46
N ALA A 766 6.80 -16.98 -14.42
CA ALA A 766 7.90 -16.75 -15.34
C ALA A 766 7.90 -17.82 -16.44
N LEU A 767 8.09 -17.38 -17.68
CA LEU A 767 8.38 -18.22 -18.83
C LEU A 767 9.88 -18.19 -19.11
N ARG A 768 10.49 -19.37 -19.26
CA ARG A 768 11.91 -19.54 -19.55
C ARG A 768 12.14 -19.73 -21.05
N ASN A 769 13.37 -19.50 -21.51
CA ASN A 769 13.78 -19.65 -22.93
C ASN A 769 13.59 -21.07 -23.47
N ASP A 770 13.50 -22.08 -22.59
CA ASP A 770 13.24 -23.49 -22.91
C ASP A 770 11.74 -23.85 -22.95
N GLY A 771 10.84 -22.86 -22.90
CA GLY A 771 9.40 -23.07 -22.93
C GLY A 771 8.79 -23.54 -21.59
N SER A 772 9.60 -23.72 -20.55
CA SER A 772 9.12 -24.13 -19.22
C SER A 772 8.60 -22.94 -18.38
N VAL A 773 7.67 -23.24 -17.47
CA VAL A 773 7.00 -22.24 -16.63
C VAL A 773 7.30 -22.47 -15.14
N VAL A 774 7.66 -21.39 -14.43
CA VAL A 774 7.94 -21.36 -12.98
C VAL A 774 6.99 -20.38 -12.31
N THR A 775 6.29 -20.79 -11.24
CA THR A 775 5.32 -19.94 -10.53
C THR A 775 5.67 -19.76 -9.05
N TRP A 776 5.38 -18.58 -8.49
CA TRP A 776 5.53 -18.30 -7.06
C TRP A 776 4.56 -17.22 -6.57
N GLY A 777 4.49 -17.04 -5.24
CA GLY A 777 3.52 -16.17 -4.57
C GLY A 777 2.31 -16.96 -4.06
N ASN A 778 1.14 -16.32 -4.01
CA ASN A 778 -0.05 -16.91 -3.39
C ASN A 778 -0.56 -18.13 -4.18
N HIS A 779 -0.54 -19.32 -3.56
CA HIS A 779 -0.95 -20.58 -4.18
C HIS A 779 -2.38 -20.57 -4.74
N ALA A 780 -3.34 -19.96 -4.03
CA ALA A 780 -4.73 -19.90 -4.47
C ALA A 780 -4.94 -18.99 -5.70
N ASN A 781 -4.10 -17.96 -5.83
CA ASN A 781 -4.15 -16.97 -6.92
C ASN A 781 -3.15 -17.27 -8.06
N GLY A 782 -2.73 -18.54 -8.20
CA GLY A 782 -1.93 -19.02 -9.34
C GLY A 782 -0.44 -19.23 -9.06
N GLY A 783 0.03 -19.01 -7.82
CA GLY A 783 1.43 -19.24 -7.41
C GLY A 783 1.82 -20.71 -7.19
N ASP A 784 0.94 -21.67 -7.55
CA ASP A 784 1.21 -23.10 -7.52
C ASP A 784 0.72 -23.77 -8.82
N SER A 785 1.65 -24.07 -9.73
CA SER A 785 1.40 -24.80 -10.98
C SER A 785 1.55 -26.32 -10.86
N ARG A 786 1.94 -26.88 -9.71
CA ARG A 786 2.40 -28.29 -9.60
C ARG A 786 1.42 -29.31 -10.15
N LYS A 787 0.11 -29.08 -10.00
CA LYS A 787 -0.96 -29.97 -10.51
C LYS A 787 -1.10 -30.01 -12.04
N VAL A 788 -0.48 -29.06 -12.75
CA VAL A 788 -0.52 -28.95 -14.21
C VAL A 788 0.88 -28.91 -14.83
N GLN A 789 1.94 -29.12 -14.04
CA GLN A 789 3.32 -28.93 -14.48
C GLN A 789 3.67 -29.84 -15.67
N ASP A 790 3.22 -31.10 -15.65
CA ASP A 790 3.41 -32.09 -16.73
C ASP A 790 2.74 -31.68 -18.06
N ARG A 791 1.83 -30.70 -18.02
CA ARG A 791 1.16 -30.11 -19.20
C ARG A 791 1.79 -28.79 -19.65
N LEU A 792 2.66 -28.17 -18.85
CA LEU A 792 3.31 -26.88 -19.14
C LEU A 792 4.62 -27.06 -19.90
N LEU A 793 4.53 -27.73 -21.04
CA LEU A 793 5.62 -27.97 -21.99
C LEU A 793 5.44 -27.08 -23.22
N ASP A 794 6.56 -26.64 -23.81
CA ASP A 794 6.62 -25.80 -25.02
C ASP A 794 5.69 -24.58 -25.01
N VAL A 795 5.55 -23.93 -23.84
CA VAL A 795 4.74 -22.72 -23.66
C VAL A 795 5.42 -21.55 -24.37
N HIS A 796 4.69 -20.84 -25.24
CA HIS A 796 5.23 -19.66 -25.91
C HIS A 796 4.58 -18.34 -25.43
N ALA A 797 3.43 -18.40 -24.75
CA ALA A 797 2.76 -17.23 -24.21
C ALA A 797 2.02 -17.52 -22.89
N LEU A 798 2.16 -16.59 -21.94
CA LEU A 798 1.42 -16.57 -20.67
C LEU A 798 0.42 -15.39 -20.64
N ARG A 799 -0.71 -15.61 -19.98
CA ARG A 799 -1.75 -14.61 -19.65
C ARG A 799 -2.25 -14.83 -18.22
N GLY A 800 -2.67 -13.76 -17.55
CA GLY A 800 -3.24 -13.81 -16.19
C GLY A 800 -4.51 -12.97 -16.06
N THR A 801 -5.45 -13.46 -15.25
CA THR A 801 -6.55 -12.66 -14.66
C THR A 801 -6.11 -12.13 -13.29
N ALA A 802 -7.02 -11.67 -12.43
CA ALA A 802 -6.68 -11.29 -11.05
C ALA A 802 -6.25 -12.47 -10.16
N SER A 803 -6.59 -13.72 -10.53
CA SER A 803 -6.36 -14.88 -9.63
C SER A 803 -6.08 -16.21 -10.36
N ALA A 804 -5.93 -16.20 -11.68
CA ALA A 804 -5.65 -17.40 -12.47
C ALA A 804 -4.71 -17.09 -13.64
N PHE A 805 -4.03 -18.12 -14.14
CA PHE A 805 -3.17 -18.06 -15.31
C PHE A 805 -3.67 -18.99 -16.42
N ALA A 806 -3.34 -18.62 -17.66
CA ALA A 806 -3.50 -19.44 -18.85
C ALA A 806 -2.19 -19.43 -19.65
N ALA A 807 -1.67 -20.61 -19.97
CA ALA A 807 -0.55 -20.85 -20.85
C ALA A 807 -1.04 -21.31 -22.22
N LEU A 808 -0.43 -20.76 -23.28
CA LEU A 808 -0.59 -21.20 -24.66
C LEU A 808 0.68 -21.96 -25.08
N CYS A 809 0.51 -23.24 -25.37
CA CYS A 809 1.54 -24.13 -25.89
C CYS A 809 1.74 -23.90 -27.40
N SER A 810 2.93 -24.20 -27.90
CA SER A 810 3.30 -23.99 -29.33
C SER A 810 2.46 -24.83 -30.30
N ASP A 811 1.85 -25.91 -29.82
CA ASP A 811 0.88 -26.75 -30.54
C ASP A 811 -0.57 -26.20 -30.54
N GLY A 812 -0.81 -25.04 -29.92
CA GLY A 812 -2.13 -24.41 -29.84
C GLY A 812 -3.03 -24.96 -28.72
N ARG A 813 -2.54 -25.83 -27.84
CA ARG A 813 -3.24 -26.23 -26.61
C ARG A 813 -3.20 -25.14 -25.54
N VAL A 814 -4.23 -25.10 -24.70
CA VAL A 814 -4.32 -24.19 -23.55
C VAL A 814 -4.30 -24.97 -22.24
N VAL A 815 -3.53 -24.48 -21.27
CA VAL A 815 -3.43 -25.02 -19.90
C VAL A 815 -3.71 -23.91 -18.90
N THR A 816 -4.61 -24.14 -17.95
CA THR A 816 -5.06 -23.13 -16.97
C THR A 816 -4.84 -23.59 -15.53
N TRP A 817 -4.56 -22.66 -14.61
CA TRP A 817 -4.46 -22.94 -13.18
C TRP A 817 -4.74 -21.69 -12.33
N GLY A 818 -4.80 -21.86 -11.00
CA GLY A 818 -5.24 -20.84 -10.05
C GLY A 818 -6.73 -20.92 -9.73
N HIS A 819 -7.34 -19.82 -9.34
CA HIS A 819 -8.71 -19.80 -8.83
C HIS A 819 -9.74 -20.16 -9.90
N SER A 820 -10.52 -21.22 -9.67
CA SER A 820 -11.45 -21.81 -10.66
C SER A 820 -12.46 -20.80 -11.22
N ARG A 821 -13.13 -20.04 -10.34
CA ARG A 821 -14.09 -18.99 -10.75
C ARG A 821 -13.47 -17.86 -11.56
N SER A 822 -12.14 -17.70 -11.51
CA SER A 822 -11.39 -16.65 -12.24
C SER A 822 -10.80 -17.15 -13.56
N GLY A 823 -11.22 -18.33 -14.04
CA GLY A 823 -10.75 -18.96 -15.27
C GLY A 823 -9.62 -19.98 -15.09
N GLY A 824 -9.25 -20.32 -13.86
CA GLY A 824 -8.24 -21.35 -13.57
C GLY A 824 -8.70 -22.77 -13.91
N ASP A 825 -10.01 -23.00 -13.96
CA ASP A 825 -10.63 -24.21 -14.48
C ASP A 825 -11.23 -23.94 -15.86
N SER A 826 -10.78 -24.72 -16.85
CA SER A 826 -11.22 -24.68 -18.25
C SER A 826 -11.86 -25.99 -18.72
N GLN A 827 -12.08 -26.98 -17.83
CA GLN A 827 -12.56 -28.32 -18.20
C GLN A 827 -13.84 -28.29 -19.05
N LYS A 828 -14.78 -27.40 -18.73
CA LYS A 828 -16.07 -27.25 -19.45
C LYS A 828 -15.93 -26.80 -20.91
N VAL A 829 -14.82 -26.18 -21.28
CA VAL A 829 -14.54 -25.70 -22.64
C VAL A 829 -13.30 -26.37 -23.26
N GLN A 830 -12.70 -27.36 -22.58
CA GLN A 830 -11.43 -27.96 -22.96
C GLN A 830 -11.47 -28.60 -24.37
N SER A 831 -12.63 -29.11 -24.78
CA SER A 831 -12.90 -29.64 -26.13
C SER A 831 -13.00 -28.56 -27.21
N GLU A 832 -13.23 -27.30 -26.85
CA GLU A 832 -13.20 -26.15 -27.77
C GLU A 832 -11.82 -25.46 -27.76
N LEU A 833 -10.92 -25.75 -26.81
CA LEU A 833 -9.60 -25.10 -26.66
C LEU A 833 -8.47 -25.84 -27.41
N PHE A 834 -8.60 -25.91 -28.74
CA PHE A 834 -7.57 -26.40 -29.66
C PHE A 834 -7.36 -25.42 -30.84
N ASP A 835 -6.17 -25.48 -31.45
CA ASP A 835 -5.70 -24.51 -32.46
C ASP A 835 -5.84 -23.05 -32.01
N VAL A 836 -5.58 -22.78 -30.72
CA VAL A 836 -5.62 -21.41 -30.19
C VAL A 836 -4.41 -20.62 -30.69
N VAL A 837 -4.66 -19.38 -31.10
CA VAL A 837 -3.65 -18.46 -31.65
C VAL A 837 -3.34 -17.31 -30.69
N ASP A 838 -4.32 -16.88 -29.89
CA ASP A 838 -4.11 -15.86 -28.86
C ASP A 838 -5.15 -16.01 -27.73
N ILE A 839 -4.78 -15.56 -26.53
CA ILE A 839 -5.62 -15.57 -25.34
C ILE A 839 -5.64 -14.16 -24.75
N ARG A 840 -6.82 -13.69 -24.36
CA ARG A 840 -7.04 -12.42 -23.65
C ARG A 840 -7.72 -12.68 -22.31
N ALA A 841 -7.53 -11.76 -21.38
CA ALA A 841 -8.03 -11.86 -20.01
C ALA A 841 -8.74 -10.57 -19.61
N THR A 842 -9.82 -10.69 -18.83
CA THR A 842 -10.41 -9.63 -18.00
C THR A 842 -9.95 -9.81 -16.55
N PHE A 843 -10.60 -9.18 -15.57
CA PHE A 843 -10.30 -9.38 -14.16
C PHE A 843 -10.58 -10.82 -13.67
N GLY A 844 -11.53 -11.55 -14.29
CA GLY A 844 -11.88 -12.90 -13.84
C GLY A 844 -12.36 -13.87 -14.94
N ALA A 845 -12.12 -13.56 -16.21
CA ALA A 845 -12.41 -14.45 -17.32
C ALA A 845 -11.30 -14.43 -18.35
N PHE A 846 -11.22 -15.49 -19.14
CA PHE A 846 -10.37 -15.59 -20.32
C PHE A 846 -11.24 -15.74 -21.58
N ALA A 847 -10.69 -15.32 -22.71
CA ALA A 847 -11.25 -15.59 -24.02
C ALA A 847 -10.11 -15.84 -25.03
N ALA A 848 -10.20 -16.95 -25.77
CA ALA A 848 -9.22 -17.44 -26.72
C ALA A 848 -9.74 -17.26 -28.15
N ILE A 849 -8.87 -16.83 -29.07
CA ILE A 849 -9.12 -16.84 -30.52
C ILE A 849 -8.49 -18.12 -31.11
N ARG A 850 -9.29 -18.90 -31.84
CA ARG A 850 -8.84 -20.09 -32.56
C ARG A 850 -8.39 -19.73 -33.99
N ARG A 851 -7.61 -20.61 -34.63
CA ARG A 851 -7.11 -20.42 -36.00
C ARG A 851 -8.24 -20.33 -37.05
N ASP A 852 -9.41 -20.91 -36.75
CA ASP A 852 -10.65 -20.75 -37.54
C ASP A 852 -11.37 -19.40 -37.34
N GLY A 853 -10.81 -18.50 -36.52
CA GLY A 853 -11.36 -17.18 -36.22
C GLY A 853 -12.51 -17.16 -35.21
N ARG A 854 -12.86 -18.31 -34.60
CA ARG A 854 -13.88 -18.39 -33.54
C ARG A 854 -13.30 -17.98 -32.18
N VAL A 855 -14.17 -17.47 -31.31
CA VAL A 855 -13.82 -17.13 -29.91
C VAL A 855 -14.47 -18.08 -28.91
N VAL A 856 -13.66 -18.58 -27.97
CA VAL A 856 -14.08 -19.41 -26.83
C VAL A 856 -13.80 -18.65 -25.54
N ALA A 857 -14.79 -18.48 -24.66
CA ALA A 857 -14.64 -17.73 -23.40
C ALA A 857 -15.02 -18.58 -22.18
N TRP A 858 -14.30 -18.41 -21.06
CA TRP A 858 -14.51 -19.15 -19.81
C TRP A 858 -14.09 -18.34 -18.56
N GLY A 859 -14.46 -18.82 -17.38
CA GLY A 859 -14.26 -18.14 -16.09
C GLY A 859 -15.55 -17.49 -15.58
N ASN A 860 -15.44 -16.33 -14.92
CA ASN A 860 -16.60 -15.66 -14.35
C ASN A 860 -17.52 -15.10 -15.45
N HIS A 861 -18.76 -15.61 -15.49
CA HIS A 861 -19.80 -15.18 -16.42
C HIS A 861 -19.98 -13.65 -16.45
N SER A 862 -20.09 -13.02 -15.28
CA SER A 862 -20.27 -11.57 -15.14
C SER A 862 -19.07 -10.75 -15.61
N HIS A 863 -17.91 -11.38 -15.84
CA HIS A 863 -16.69 -10.73 -16.34
C HIS A 863 -16.41 -11.07 -17.82
N GLY A 864 -17.41 -11.57 -18.55
CA GLY A 864 -17.29 -12.00 -19.96
C GLY A 864 -16.89 -13.48 -20.15
N GLY A 865 -16.87 -14.28 -19.08
CA GLY A 865 -16.52 -15.72 -19.09
C GLY A 865 -17.58 -16.64 -19.70
N SER A 866 -18.54 -16.10 -20.44
CA SER A 866 -19.40 -16.86 -21.35
C SER A 866 -19.80 -15.96 -22.50
N VAL A 867 -19.83 -16.52 -23.71
CA VAL A 867 -20.37 -15.83 -24.89
C VAL A 867 -21.90 -15.80 -24.80
N PRO A 868 -22.58 -14.65 -25.02
CA PRO A 868 -24.04 -14.58 -25.03
C PRO A 868 -24.67 -15.51 -26.07
N GLN A 869 -25.79 -16.13 -25.72
CA GLN A 869 -26.63 -16.93 -26.61
C GLN A 869 -27.78 -16.03 -27.08
N PRO A 870 -27.73 -15.51 -28.32
CA PRO A 870 -28.39 -16.22 -29.42
C PRO A 870 -27.43 -16.77 -30.49
N SER A 871 -27.97 -17.47 -31.48
CA SER A 871 -27.22 -17.95 -32.65
C SER A 871 -26.54 -16.81 -33.44
N SER A 872 -27.11 -15.61 -33.42
CA SER A 872 -26.53 -14.40 -34.05
C SER A 872 -25.22 -13.94 -33.40
N SER A 873 -25.06 -13.98 -32.08
CA SER A 873 -23.79 -13.62 -31.41
C SER A 873 -22.70 -14.69 -31.62
N ARG A 874 -23.07 -15.98 -31.72
CA ARG A 874 -22.11 -17.04 -32.05
C ARG A 874 -21.60 -16.94 -33.49
N LEU A 875 -22.46 -16.54 -34.44
CA LEU A 875 -22.07 -16.21 -35.82
C LEU A 875 -21.25 -14.89 -35.89
N ALA A 876 -21.60 -13.90 -35.07
CA ALA A 876 -20.88 -12.63 -35.02
C ALA A 876 -19.48 -12.73 -34.37
N LEU A 877 -19.15 -13.83 -33.69
CA LEU A 877 -17.81 -14.12 -33.16
C LEU A 877 -17.00 -15.10 -34.03
N CYS A 878 -17.34 -15.17 -35.31
CA CYS A 878 -16.48 -15.72 -36.37
C CYS A 878 -15.64 -14.60 -37.02
N ASP A 879 -14.51 -14.98 -37.61
CA ASP A 879 -13.54 -14.08 -38.25
C ASP A 879 -13.01 -12.97 -37.35
N VAL A 880 -12.81 -13.25 -36.06
CA VAL A 880 -12.21 -12.29 -35.11
C VAL A 880 -10.71 -12.14 -35.40
N ARG A 881 -10.29 -10.89 -35.66
CA ARG A 881 -8.88 -10.52 -35.92
C ARG A 881 -8.18 -9.98 -34.67
N GLN A 882 -8.88 -9.24 -33.82
CA GLN A 882 -8.31 -8.64 -32.60
C GLN A 882 -9.31 -8.75 -31.46
N LEU A 883 -8.84 -9.21 -30.30
CA LEU A 883 -9.63 -9.25 -29.06
C LEU A 883 -8.99 -8.32 -28.01
N ARG A 884 -9.83 -7.61 -27.27
CA ARG A 884 -9.46 -6.74 -26.14
C ARG A 884 -10.46 -6.91 -24.99
N GLY A 885 -10.03 -6.59 -23.77
CA GLY A 885 -10.88 -6.63 -22.59
C GLY A 885 -10.71 -5.39 -21.70
N THR A 886 -11.77 -5.04 -21.01
CA THR A 886 -11.76 -4.21 -19.79
C THR A 886 -11.62 -5.15 -18.57
N ASP A 887 -11.89 -4.69 -17.36
CA ASP A 887 -11.89 -5.56 -16.17
C ASP A 887 -13.07 -6.54 -16.17
N PHE A 888 -14.19 -6.24 -16.85
CA PHE A 888 -15.41 -7.05 -16.77
C PHE A 888 -16.12 -7.32 -18.13
N ALA A 889 -15.55 -6.87 -19.24
CA ALA A 889 -16.10 -7.11 -20.58
C ALA A 889 -15.01 -7.35 -21.64
N PHE A 890 -15.38 -7.99 -22.73
CA PHE A 890 -14.56 -8.20 -23.92
C PHE A 890 -15.14 -7.46 -25.13
N ALA A 891 -14.28 -7.06 -26.06
CA ALA A 891 -14.64 -6.54 -27.38
C ALA A 891 -13.76 -7.19 -28.46
N ALA A 892 -14.41 -7.77 -29.46
CA ALA A 892 -13.80 -8.44 -30.61
C ALA A 892 -13.98 -7.60 -31.87
N LEU A 893 -12.86 -7.30 -32.55
CA LEU A 893 -12.83 -6.75 -33.91
C LEU A 893 -12.79 -7.90 -34.91
N ARG A 894 -13.75 -7.91 -35.83
CA ARG A 894 -13.84 -8.87 -36.92
C ARG A 894 -13.05 -8.40 -38.15
N LYS A 895 -12.74 -9.33 -39.07
CA LYS A 895 -12.06 -9.02 -40.34
C LYS A 895 -12.85 -8.04 -41.23
N ASP A 896 -14.16 -7.95 -41.07
CA ASP A 896 -15.05 -7.01 -41.78
C ASP A 896 -15.10 -5.59 -41.15
N GLY A 897 -14.22 -5.29 -40.19
CA GLY A 897 -14.15 -3.98 -39.54
C GLY A 897 -15.25 -3.71 -38.50
N ARG A 898 -16.14 -4.68 -38.23
CA ARG A 898 -17.19 -4.55 -37.20
C ARG A 898 -16.70 -5.00 -35.82
N VAL A 899 -17.26 -4.39 -34.77
CA VAL A 899 -16.96 -4.75 -33.37
C VAL A 899 -18.17 -5.40 -32.70
N VAL A 900 -17.91 -6.43 -31.90
CA VAL A 900 -18.88 -7.15 -31.05
C VAL A 900 -18.35 -7.16 -29.62
N ALA A 901 -19.16 -6.78 -28.64
CA ALA A 901 -18.79 -6.81 -27.22
C ALA A 901 -19.71 -7.70 -26.38
N TRP A 902 -19.20 -8.18 -25.24
CA TRP A 902 -19.97 -8.95 -24.25
C TRP A 902 -19.35 -8.87 -22.86
N GLY A 903 -20.13 -9.15 -21.81
CA GLY A 903 -19.74 -9.07 -20.39
C GLY A 903 -20.63 -8.10 -19.61
N ASP A 904 -20.11 -7.49 -18.55
CA ASP A 904 -20.86 -6.48 -17.80
C ASP A 904 -21.12 -5.23 -18.68
N SER A 905 -22.39 -4.89 -18.90
CA SER A 905 -22.81 -3.80 -19.79
C SER A 905 -22.27 -2.44 -19.36
N ARG A 906 -22.17 -2.19 -18.05
CA ARG A 906 -21.63 -0.93 -17.49
C ARG A 906 -20.12 -0.77 -17.76
N HIS A 907 -19.43 -1.85 -18.11
CA HIS A 907 -18.00 -1.86 -18.43
C HIS A 907 -17.72 -2.10 -19.92
N GLY A 908 -18.71 -1.84 -20.77
CA GLY A 908 -18.61 -1.90 -22.23
C GLY A 908 -19.02 -3.24 -22.85
N GLY A 909 -19.66 -4.13 -22.08
CA GLY A 909 -20.20 -5.41 -22.57
C GLY A 909 -21.45 -5.30 -23.44
N GLU A 910 -21.98 -4.09 -23.69
CA GLU A 910 -23.12 -3.84 -24.56
C GLU A 910 -22.80 -2.73 -25.57
N THR A 911 -23.07 -2.98 -26.86
CA THR A 911 -22.84 -2.05 -27.98
C THR A 911 -24.11 -1.69 -28.76
N SER A 912 -25.28 -2.19 -28.33
CA SER A 912 -26.58 -2.06 -29.02
C SER A 912 -26.88 -0.65 -29.55
N ARG A 913 -26.63 0.38 -28.72
CA ARG A 913 -26.92 1.79 -29.01
C ARG A 913 -25.95 2.48 -29.98
N ILE A 914 -24.78 1.89 -30.23
CA ILE A 914 -23.72 2.47 -31.07
C ILE A 914 -23.26 1.52 -32.18
N GLN A 915 -23.97 0.42 -32.40
CA GLN A 915 -23.53 -0.68 -33.26
C GLN A 915 -23.27 -0.22 -34.71
N ASP A 916 -24.04 0.75 -35.19
CA ASP A 916 -23.90 1.34 -36.53
C ASP A 916 -22.61 2.20 -36.67
N GLN A 917 -22.16 2.81 -35.56
CA GLN A 917 -20.92 3.58 -35.48
C GLN A 917 -19.67 2.69 -35.35
N LEU A 918 -19.84 1.42 -34.98
CA LEU A 918 -18.77 0.43 -34.83
C LEU A 918 -18.45 -0.29 -36.16
N THR A 919 -18.29 0.51 -37.20
CA THR A 919 -17.96 0.12 -38.58
C THR A 919 -16.61 0.71 -39.00
N ASP A 920 -15.92 0.02 -39.91
CA ASP A 920 -14.57 0.38 -40.40
C ASP A 920 -13.53 0.61 -39.29
N VAL A 921 -13.63 -0.15 -38.19
CA VAL A 921 -12.73 -0.03 -37.05
C VAL A 921 -11.35 -0.60 -37.40
N ARG A 922 -10.32 0.23 -37.26
CA ARG A 922 -8.91 -0.14 -37.46
C ARG A 922 -8.26 -0.70 -36.21
N GLN A 923 -8.63 -0.19 -35.02
CA GLN A 923 -8.01 -0.59 -33.75
C GLN A 923 -8.96 -0.41 -32.56
N ILE A 924 -9.04 -1.42 -31.69
CA ILE A 924 -9.68 -1.32 -30.36
C ILE A 924 -8.63 -1.05 -29.27
N ARG A 925 -8.92 -0.12 -28.36
CA ARG A 925 -8.23 0.12 -27.08
C ARG A 925 -9.21 0.03 -25.90
N SER A 926 -8.69 -0.25 -24.70
CA SER A 926 -9.48 -0.35 -23.48
C SER A 926 -8.81 0.33 -22.29
N SER A 927 -9.59 0.99 -21.45
CA SER A 927 -9.23 1.31 -20.06
C SER A 927 -9.68 0.16 -19.14
N LEU A 928 -9.73 0.34 -17.83
CA LEU A 928 -10.25 -0.70 -16.91
C LEU A 928 -11.77 -0.91 -17.03
N GLY A 929 -12.51 0.03 -17.63
CA GLY A 929 -13.98 -0.03 -17.67
C GLY A 929 -14.64 0.54 -18.92
N ALA A 930 -13.88 0.96 -19.91
CA ALA A 930 -14.40 1.48 -21.17
C ALA A 930 -13.55 1.04 -22.36
N PHE A 931 -14.15 1.09 -23.54
CA PHE A 931 -13.49 0.88 -24.82
C PHE A 931 -13.49 2.18 -25.64
N ALA A 932 -12.47 2.31 -26.47
CA ALA A 932 -12.36 3.36 -27.48
C ALA A 932 -11.80 2.73 -28.76
N VAL A 933 -12.42 3.04 -29.89
CA VAL A 933 -12.02 2.54 -31.21
C VAL A 933 -11.56 3.67 -32.11
N LEU A 934 -10.50 3.41 -32.88
CA LEU A 934 -10.06 4.26 -33.97
C LEU A 934 -10.60 3.68 -35.29
N ARG A 935 -11.39 4.46 -36.01
CA ARG A 935 -11.95 4.11 -37.32
C ARG A 935 -10.98 4.45 -38.45
N ALA A 936 -11.21 3.90 -39.64
CA ALA A 936 -10.34 4.07 -40.81
C ALA A 936 -10.25 5.53 -41.29
N ASP A 937 -11.29 6.33 -41.03
CA ASP A 937 -11.37 7.77 -41.32
C ASP A 937 -10.66 8.67 -40.28
N GLY A 938 -10.01 8.08 -39.27
CA GLY A 938 -9.32 8.84 -38.21
C GLY A 938 -10.24 9.32 -37.07
N THR A 939 -11.54 8.99 -37.10
CA THR A 939 -12.47 9.29 -36.01
C THR A 939 -12.37 8.30 -34.85
N VAL A 940 -12.75 8.75 -33.65
CA VAL A 940 -12.82 7.90 -32.45
C VAL A 940 -14.25 7.77 -31.94
N VAL A 941 -14.64 6.54 -31.59
CA VAL A 941 -15.93 6.22 -30.93
C VAL A 941 -15.64 5.52 -29.60
N THR A 942 -16.40 5.81 -28.55
CA THR A 942 -16.18 5.27 -27.19
C THR A 942 -17.46 4.70 -26.57
N TRP A 943 -17.33 3.71 -25.68
CA TRP A 943 -18.44 3.20 -24.88
C TRP A 943 -17.97 2.52 -23.59
N GLY A 944 -18.93 2.19 -22.71
CA GLY A 944 -18.70 1.62 -21.39
C GLY A 944 -18.80 2.67 -20.29
N ASN A 945 -18.04 2.50 -19.21
CA ASN A 945 -18.15 3.36 -18.03
C ASN A 945 -17.66 4.78 -18.35
N GLU A 946 -18.55 5.78 -18.21
CA GLU A 946 -18.27 7.19 -18.50
C GLU A 946 -17.07 7.71 -17.70
N HIS A 947 -16.99 7.37 -16.40
CA HIS A 947 -15.88 7.73 -15.52
C HIS A 947 -14.56 7.00 -15.87
N HIS A 948 -14.57 6.02 -16.77
CA HIS A 948 -13.38 5.35 -17.27
C HIS A 948 -13.03 5.75 -18.72
N GLY A 949 -13.68 6.80 -19.25
CA GLY A 949 -13.48 7.29 -20.62
C GLY A 949 -14.44 6.73 -21.67
N GLY A 950 -15.54 6.09 -21.25
CA GLY A 950 -16.58 5.55 -22.14
C GLY A 950 -17.50 6.59 -22.78
N ASN A 951 -17.34 7.87 -22.43
CA ASN A 951 -18.06 8.99 -23.01
C ASN A 951 -17.06 10.06 -23.48
N SER A 952 -16.92 10.23 -24.80
CA SER A 952 -16.08 11.22 -25.47
C SER A 952 -16.83 12.45 -25.98
N SER A 953 -18.15 12.56 -25.76
CA SER A 953 -19.01 13.59 -26.38
C SER A 953 -18.48 15.03 -26.23
N ALA A 954 -17.97 15.38 -25.05
CA ALA A 954 -17.42 16.71 -24.74
C ALA A 954 -16.14 17.08 -25.53
N VAL A 955 -15.50 16.13 -26.20
CA VAL A 955 -14.31 16.35 -27.05
C VAL A 955 -14.49 15.79 -28.46
N GLN A 956 -15.70 15.37 -28.86
CA GLN A 956 -15.93 14.59 -30.08
C GLN A 956 -15.54 15.34 -31.36
N GLU A 957 -15.73 16.65 -31.40
CA GLU A 957 -15.30 17.53 -32.51
C GLU A 957 -13.77 17.59 -32.65
N GLN A 958 -13.02 17.36 -31.57
CA GLN A 958 -11.56 17.33 -31.56
C GLN A 958 -11.01 15.94 -31.92
N LEU A 959 -11.82 14.88 -31.86
CA LEU A 959 -11.39 13.50 -32.15
C LEU A 959 -11.43 13.17 -33.65
N GLN A 960 -10.84 14.07 -34.43
CA GLN A 960 -10.62 13.98 -35.87
C GLN A 960 -9.11 13.85 -36.16
N ASP A 961 -8.76 13.16 -37.25
CA ASP A 961 -7.38 12.89 -37.68
C ASP A 961 -6.50 12.21 -36.60
N VAL A 962 -7.09 11.35 -35.77
CA VAL A 962 -6.36 10.66 -34.70
C VAL A 962 -5.42 9.59 -35.28
N ARG A 963 -4.12 9.71 -34.98
CA ARG A 963 -3.09 8.74 -35.39
C ARG A 963 -2.83 7.66 -34.35
N LEU A 964 -2.87 8.03 -33.06
CA LEU A 964 -2.55 7.11 -31.96
C LEU A 964 -3.53 7.29 -30.80
N LEU A 965 -3.99 6.17 -30.25
CA LEU A 965 -4.92 6.12 -29.12
C LEU A 965 -4.28 5.35 -27.95
N ARG A 966 -4.23 6.00 -26.77
CA ARG A 966 -3.53 5.51 -25.57
C ARG A 966 -4.44 5.55 -24.34
N PRO A 967 -4.75 4.39 -23.73
CA PRO A 967 -5.49 4.32 -22.46
C PRO A 967 -4.59 4.47 -21.23
N SER A 968 -5.12 5.11 -20.18
CA SER A 968 -4.73 4.88 -18.78
C SER A 968 -5.73 3.91 -18.12
N GLY A 969 -5.68 3.74 -16.80
CA GLY A 969 -6.68 2.96 -16.07
C GLY A 969 -8.12 3.51 -16.16
N PHE A 970 -8.28 4.84 -16.19
CA PHE A 970 -9.59 5.53 -16.13
C PHE A 970 -9.78 6.65 -17.17
N ALA A 971 -8.88 6.80 -18.13
CA ALA A 971 -8.92 7.86 -19.14
C ALA A 971 -8.28 7.40 -20.47
N PHE A 972 -8.45 8.21 -21.52
CA PHE A 972 -7.78 8.05 -22.80
C PHE A 972 -7.09 9.34 -23.24
N ALA A 973 -6.03 9.18 -24.03
CA ALA A 973 -5.31 10.22 -24.74
C ALA A 973 -5.22 9.86 -26.23
N ALA A 974 -5.57 10.81 -27.11
CA ALA A 974 -5.46 10.69 -28.55
C ALA A 974 -4.41 11.67 -29.08
N LEU A 975 -3.46 11.19 -29.88
CA LEU A 975 -2.53 12.03 -30.63
C LEU A 975 -3.07 12.22 -32.05
N ARG A 976 -3.27 13.48 -32.44
CA ARG A 976 -3.80 13.88 -33.75
C ARG A 976 -2.68 14.06 -34.79
N ALA A 977 -3.05 14.15 -36.05
CA ALA A 977 -2.11 14.26 -37.16
C ALA A 977 -1.26 15.54 -37.14
N ASP A 978 -1.75 16.59 -36.48
CA ASP A 978 -1.07 17.87 -36.24
C ASP A 978 -0.13 17.85 -35.01
N GLY A 979 0.01 16.71 -34.34
CA GLY A 979 0.83 16.55 -33.13
C GLY A 979 0.14 16.95 -31.83
N SER A 980 -1.10 17.47 -31.89
CA SER A 980 -1.85 17.83 -30.68
C SER A 980 -2.38 16.60 -29.94
N VAL A 981 -2.43 16.69 -28.60
CA VAL A 981 -2.95 15.64 -27.72
C VAL A 981 -4.32 16.04 -27.16
N VAL A 982 -5.33 15.18 -27.31
CA VAL A 982 -6.69 15.35 -26.75
C VAL A 982 -6.92 14.28 -25.69
N THR A 983 -7.45 14.65 -24.52
CA THR A 983 -7.68 13.72 -23.40
C THR A 983 -9.12 13.76 -22.88
N TRP A 984 -9.62 12.62 -22.38
CA TRP A 984 -10.95 12.51 -21.78
C TRP A 984 -11.05 11.33 -20.80
N GLY A 985 -12.16 11.28 -20.04
CA GLY A 985 -12.39 10.32 -18.96
C GLY A 985 -12.24 10.96 -17.58
N ASN A 986 -11.75 10.22 -16.59
CA ASN A 986 -11.58 10.79 -15.26
C ASN A 986 -10.48 11.86 -15.24
N ARG A 987 -10.88 13.12 -14.99
CA ARG A 987 -9.98 14.29 -14.92
C ARG A 987 -8.80 14.07 -13.96
N ARG A 988 -9.03 13.45 -12.80
CA ARG A 988 -7.97 13.13 -11.82
C ARG A 988 -7.06 11.98 -12.24
N CYS A 989 -7.36 11.28 -13.34
CA CYS A 989 -6.60 10.11 -13.81
C CYS A 989 -5.97 10.32 -15.19
N GLY A 990 -5.71 11.57 -15.56
CA GLY A 990 -5.10 11.95 -16.84
C GLY A 990 -6.10 12.30 -17.96
N GLY A 991 -7.42 12.28 -17.67
CA GLY A 991 -8.48 12.69 -18.60
C GLY A 991 -8.65 14.21 -18.73
N ASP A 992 -7.69 15.00 -18.28
CA ASP A 992 -7.61 16.46 -18.45
C ASP A 992 -6.14 16.87 -18.57
N SER A 993 -5.70 17.23 -19.78
CA SER A 993 -4.32 17.63 -20.10
C SER A 993 -4.12 19.15 -20.15
N ARG A 994 -5.15 19.96 -19.87
CA ARG A 994 -5.13 21.42 -20.15
C ARG A 994 -3.96 22.16 -19.49
N ASN A 995 -3.56 21.75 -18.29
CA ASN A 995 -2.44 22.35 -17.55
C ASN A 995 -1.07 22.12 -18.22
N VAL A 996 -0.91 21.00 -18.95
CA VAL A 996 0.34 20.63 -19.64
C VAL A 996 0.26 20.80 -21.17
N GLN A 997 -0.86 21.27 -21.70
CA GLN A 997 -1.14 21.30 -23.14
C GLN A 997 -0.07 22.05 -23.95
N ARG A 998 0.51 23.12 -23.40
CA ARG A 998 1.61 23.89 -24.04
C ARG A 998 2.96 23.16 -24.05
N GLN A 999 3.12 22.09 -23.27
CA GLN A 999 4.35 21.30 -23.17
C GLN A 999 4.32 20.06 -24.08
N LEU A 1000 3.12 19.59 -24.45
CA LEU A 1000 2.86 18.43 -25.31
C LEU A 1000 3.02 18.77 -26.79
N THR A 1001 4.23 19.20 -27.17
CA THR A 1001 4.66 19.44 -28.56
C THR A 1001 5.57 18.30 -29.03
N ASP A 1002 5.49 17.94 -30.31
CA ASP A 1002 6.36 16.91 -30.94
C ASP A 1002 6.45 15.58 -30.16
N VAL A 1003 5.30 15.11 -29.66
CA VAL A 1003 5.21 13.88 -28.85
C VAL A 1003 5.48 12.64 -29.71
N ILE A 1004 6.52 11.89 -29.37
CA ILE A 1004 6.94 10.66 -30.05
C ILE A 1004 6.37 9.38 -29.41
N GLU A 1005 6.18 9.38 -28.09
CA GLU A 1005 5.58 8.26 -27.36
C GLU A 1005 4.67 8.77 -26.23
N MET A 1006 3.58 8.04 -25.95
CA MET A 1006 2.76 8.21 -24.76
C MET A 1006 2.48 6.86 -24.10
N ARG A 1007 2.54 6.82 -22.77
CA ARG A 1007 2.25 5.66 -21.91
C ARG A 1007 1.28 6.09 -20.79
N GLY A 1008 0.32 5.24 -20.46
CA GLY A 1008 -0.63 5.45 -19.35
C GLY A 1008 -0.39 4.46 -18.21
N SER A 1009 -0.40 4.96 -16.97
CA SER A 1009 -0.47 4.16 -15.75
C SER A 1009 -1.93 3.88 -15.37
N SER A 1010 -2.21 3.44 -14.15
CA SER A 1010 -3.59 3.38 -13.63
C SER A 1010 -4.25 4.75 -13.54
N SER A 1011 -3.49 5.83 -13.32
CA SER A 1011 -4.06 7.14 -12.95
C SER A 1011 -3.30 8.36 -13.47
N ALA A 1012 -2.38 8.17 -14.41
CA ALA A 1012 -1.63 9.25 -15.04
C ALA A 1012 -1.18 8.85 -16.44
N PHE A 1013 -0.67 9.82 -17.18
CA PHE A 1013 0.04 9.62 -18.44
C PHE A 1013 1.44 10.23 -18.36
N ALA A 1014 2.36 9.65 -19.13
CA ALA A 1014 3.67 10.20 -19.45
C ALA A 1014 3.81 10.26 -20.97
N ALA A 1015 4.23 11.41 -21.49
CA ALA A 1015 4.59 11.63 -22.88
C ALA A 1015 6.09 11.92 -23.00
N VAL A 1016 6.71 11.41 -24.06
CA VAL A 1016 8.08 11.74 -24.46
C VAL A 1016 8.02 12.60 -25.72
N CYS A 1017 8.67 13.76 -25.68
CA CYS A 1017 8.81 14.68 -26.82
C CYS A 1017 10.08 14.35 -27.64
N ALA A 1018 10.11 14.77 -28.91
CA ALA A 1018 11.24 14.53 -29.82
C ALA A 1018 12.58 15.17 -29.36
N ASP A 1019 12.52 16.15 -28.46
CA ASP A 1019 13.65 16.78 -27.80
C ASP A 1019 14.13 16.03 -26.52
N GLY A 1020 13.54 14.88 -26.21
CA GLY A 1020 13.84 14.06 -25.04
C GLY A 1020 13.15 14.51 -23.74
N ARG A 1021 12.36 15.59 -23.74
CA ARG A 1021 11.58 15.98 -22.55
C ARG A 1021 10.51 14.94 -22.25
N VAL A 1022 10.35 14.63 -20.96
CA VAL A 1022 9.22 13.86 -20.43
C VAL A 1022 8.22 14.82 -19.79
N VAL A 1023 6.95 14.70 -20.17
CA VAL A 1023 5.81 15.48 -19.67
C VAL A 1023 4.80 14.51 -19.06
N THR A 1024 4.47 14.67 -17.77
CA THR A 1024 3.47 13.85 -17.08
C THR A 1024 2.23 14.65 -16.71
N TRP A 1025 1.08 13.98 -16.60
CA TRP A 1025 -0.14 14.58 -16.04
C TRP A 1025 -1.11 13.51 -15.51
N GLY A 1026 -2.01 13.92 -14.61
CA GLY A 1026 -2.99 13.06 -13.96
C GLY A 1026 -2.90 13.16 -12.44
N ASN A 1027 -3.06 12.04 -11.75
CA ASN A 1027 -2.95 12.01 -10.29
C ASN A 1027 -1.47 12.20 -9.89
N GLU A 1028 -1.17 13.31 -9.22
CA GLU A 1028 0.17 13.71 -8.77
C GLU A 1028 0.89 12.55 -8.05
N ALA A 1029 0.26 11.96 -7.03
CA ALA A 1029 0.80 10.86 -6.24
C ALA A 1029 0.98 9.53 -7.02
N ASN A 1030 0.34 9.36 -8.19
CA ASN A 1030 0.44 8.16 -9.03
C ASN A 1030 1.20 8.44 -10.34
N GLY A 1031 2.23 9.30 -10.26
CA GLY A 1031 3.15 9.62 -11.35
C GLY A 1031 2.65 10.68 -12.33
N GLY A 1032 1.58 11.41 -11.98
CA GLY A 1032 1.12 12.59 -12.71
C GLY A 1032 2.03 13.81 -12.50
N ASP A 1033 2.74 13.88 -11.37
CA ASP A 1033 3.83 14.83 -11.15
C ASP A 1033 5.19 14.11 -11.25
N SER A 1034 6.06 14.60 -12.14
CA SER A 1034 7.45 14.17 -12.27
C SER A 1034 8.46 15.20 -11.75
N SER A 1035 8.01 16.30 -11.13
CA SER A 1035 8.86 17.44 -10.73
C SER A 1035 10.05 17.03 -9.85
N THR A 1036 9.84 16.13 -8.90
CA THR A 1036 10.85 15.57 -7.99
C THR A 1036 11.97 14.83 -8.73
N VAL A 1037 11.62 14.12 -9.80
CA VAL A 1037 12.53 13.36 -10.65
C VAL A 1037 12.91 14.10 -11.94
N GLN A 1038 12.40 15.31 -12.21
CA GLN A 1038 12.58 15.99 -13.50
C GLN A 1038 14.06 16.24 -13.82
N LYS A 1039 14.89 16.58 -12.83
CA LYS A 1039 16.35 16.71 -12.98
C LYS A 1039 17.05 15.36 -13.25
N LEU A 1040 16.46 14.25 -12.82
CA LEU A 1040 16.93 12.88 -13.06
C LEU A 1040 16.44 12.30 -14.40
N LEU A 1041 15.36 12.86 -14.96
CA LEU A 1041 14.86 12.60 -16.31
C LEU A 1041 15.63 13.45 -17.33
N GLN A 1042 15.80 14.75 -17.10
CA GLN A 1042 16.53 15.66 -17.99
C GLN A 1042 18.03 15.33 -18.09
N LYS A 1043 18.65 14.76 -17.05
CA LYS A 1043 20.07 14.33 -17.11
C LYS A 1043 20.38 13.25 -18.16
N SER A 1044 19.38 12.71 -18.88
CA SER A 1044 19.61 11.83 -20.04
C SER A 1044 19.77 12.55 -21.39
N SER A 1045 19.58 13.88 -21.46
CA SER A 1045 19.91 14.68 -22.66
C SER A 1045 21.32 15.27 -22.62
N ASP A 1046 21.84 15.53 -21.41
CA ASP A 1046 23.11 16.25 -21.20
C ASP A 1046 24.33 15.31 -21.03
N MET A 1047 24.12 13.99 -21.16
CA MET A 1047 25.18 12.98 -21.09
C MET A 1047 25.08 11.91 -22.17
#